data_AF-A0A8T0SG74-F1
#
_entry.id   AF-A0A8T0SG74-F1
#
_cell.length_a   1.000
_cell.length_b   1.000
_cell.length_c   1.000
_cell.angle_alpha   90.00
_cell.angle_beta   90.00
_cell.angle_gamma   90.00
#
_symmetry.space_group_name_H-M   'P 1'
#
loop_
_entity.id
_entity.type
_entity.pdbx_description
1 polymer ?
#
loop_
_entity_poly.entity_id
_entity_poly.type
_entity_poly.pdbx_seq_one_letter_code
_entity_poly.pdbx_strand_id
1 'polypeptide(L)'
;MPPPMRPPVKRTRPQLRPRPVPLVTTVLISVLVLISVLCCHPVAADASRALHYHRKHRRHHSRHHRAENGGGHIALPPAPALPPDVDGDSPAEPPGSPPDAGDAPAPAPAPRRRHHMPCSPPSRHPHSPAPAGAPAPTPAKQPPNKTTEPRSRAKPPSPAPARAPSHSHATKPPSLSPARPPSLSPRKPPSLSPSHAKPAPCTPVKSKPPKPSPARPPRPSTASPPAAHPPAKTSTRAPAQTPRPSPAKPQPPAPSTTVKPPPHAQAKPPTPSPAQPPRPPALPPAVSKPIPPPAPAPAKDSSSAVFDVRAFGASGNASGDDTRAFRAAWKAACSFSSSGATLLVPPDGVFTITSTIFAGPCKPALTFQIDGVLMPPDGPASWPAADSRRQWLVFYRADGVTLAGKGTIEGNGEEWWDLPCKPHRGPNGSTLPGPCDSPALIRFVLSNDVTVRGLRIENSPQFHLKFDGCARVLVDGLFVSSPAFSPNTDGVHVENTTAVQILNSRIYNGDDCVSIGAGCSDVHIENITCGHGHGISIGSLGVHNTRACVSNVTVRNARIVDSDNGLRIKTWQGGAGAVSAVEFTGVRVQNVRNCIVIDQYYCLGSGCANQTSAVRVDGVAYRDIRGTYNPRGGAPIRLACSDAVACTGIAMSGVELLPAGGRGAAGLAEPFCWNAYGVMETLTEPPVYCLQEGRPDSLQDQLTTC
;
A
#
# COMPACT_ATOMS: atom_id res chain seq x y z
N MET A 1 -73.39 45.68 30.91
CA MET A 1 -72.03 45.63 30.37
C MET A 1 -71.06 46.08 31.46
N PRO A 2 -70.13 45.25 31.95
CA PRO A 2 -69.04 45.75 32.78
C PRO A 2 -67.71 45.81 31.99
N PRO A 3 -66.89 46.85 32.19
CA PRO A 3 -65.56 47.03 31.60
C PRO A 3 -64.44 46.45 32.50
N PRO A 4 -63.19 46.32 32.01
CA PRO A 4 -62.12 45.62 32.70
C PRO A 4 -61.32 46.51 33.68
N MET A 5 -60.86 45.90 34.77
CA MET A 5 -60.08 46.51 35.85
C MET A 5 -58.59 46.13 35.81
N ARG A 6 -57.75 47.17 35.93
CA ARG A 6 -56.54 47.39 36.77
C ARG A 6 -55.45 46.30 36.91
N PRO A 7 -54.17 46.75 37.03
CA PRO A 7 -53.20 46.15 37.93
C PRO A 7 -52.99 47.01 39.22
N PRO A 8 -52.65 46.41 40.38
CA PRO A 8 -52.34 47.16 41.60
C PRO A 8 -50.84 47.31 41.88
N VAL A 9 -50.56 48.39 42.62
CA VAL A 9 -49.29 48.89 43.18
C VAL A 9 -49.06 48.31 44.59
N LYS A 10 -47.80 48.28 45.08
CA LYS A 10 -47.35 48.60 46.47
C LYS A 10 -45.80 48.55 46.56
N ARG A 11 -45.08 49.66 46.80
CA ARG A 11 -44.70 50.34 48.07
C ARG A 11 -43.79 49.46 48.97
N THR A 12 -42.62 49.87 49.52
CA THR A 12 -42.13 51.20 49.97
C THR A 12 -40.65 51.17 50.45
N ARG A 13 -39.86 52.21 50.08
CA ARG A 13 -38.88 53.06 50.87
C ARG A 13 -37.69 52.44 51.67
N PRO A 14 -36.66 53.23 52.10
CA PRO A 14 -36.05 54.46 51.54
C PRO A 14 -34.48 54.56 51.64
N GLN A 15 -33.91 55.51 50.87
CA GLN A 15 -32.74 56.43 51.13
C GLN A 15 -31.44 55.92 51.81
N LEU A 16 -30.27 56.15 51.17
CA LEU A 16 -29.14 56.95 51.73
C LEU A 16 -27.98 57.19 50.71
N ARG A 17 -27.23 58.27 50.97
CA ARG A 17 -26.31 59.07 50.13
C ARG A 17 -25.02 58.39 49.61
N PRO A 18 -24.30 59.01 48.64
CA PRO A 18 -23.20 58.38 47.90
C PRO A 18 -21.80 58.68 48.49
N ARG A 19 -20.89 57.71 48.41
CA ARG A 19 -19.43 57.84 48.57
C ARG A 19 -18.69 56.72 47.78
N PRO A 20 -17.38 56.89 47.47
CA PRO A 20 -16.81 56.81 46.12
C PRO A 20 -16.27 55.44 45.70
N VAL A 21 -16.13 55.24 44.39
CA VAL A 21 -15.52 54.06 43.75
C VAL A 21 -14.00 54.25 43.59
N PRO A 22 -13.14 53.28 43.98
CA PRO A 22 -11.71 53.38 43.77
C PRO A 22 -11.24 52.75 42.44
N LEU A 23 -10.25 53.43 41.86
CA LEU A 23 -9.36 53.10 40.75
C LEU A 23 -8.89 51.61 40.71
N VAL A 24 -9.59 50.70 40.02
CA VAL A 24 -9.01 49.41 39.57
C VAL A 24 -9.70 48.90 38.29
N THR A 25 -9.77 49.72 37.23
CA THR A 25 -10.32 49.23 35.94
C THR A 25 -9.54 49.67 34.71
N THR A 26 -8.45 50.43 34.89
CA THR A 26 -7.67 50.96 33.77
C THR A 26 -6.33 50.23 33.56
N VAL A 27 -5.95 49.30 34.45
CA VAL A 27 -4.68 48.55 34.33
C VAL A 27 -4.85 47.16 33.69
N LEU A 28 -6.06 46.58 33.67
CA LEU A 28 -6.28 45.28 33.01
C LEU A 28 -6.41 45.36 31.49
N ILE A 29 -6.76 46.52 30.92
CA ILE A 29 -6.94 46.68 29.47
C ILE A 29 -5.60 46.92 28.75
N SER A 30 -4.59 47.46 29.45
CA SER A 30 -3.25 47.67 28.87
C SER A 30 -2.36 46.42 28.88
N VAL A 31 -2.62 45.45 29.76
CA VAL A 31 -1.88 44.16 29.79
C VAL A 31 -2.43 43.17 28.76
N LEU A 32 -3.72 43.22 28.44
CA LEU A 32 -4.32 42.38 27.39
C LEU A 32 -3.97 42.83 25.97
N VAL A 33 -3.71 44.12 25.74
CA VAL A 33 -3.29 44.63 24.42
C VAL A 33 -1.79 44.41 24.16
N LEU A 34 -0.95 44.31 25.19
CA LEU A 34 0.47 43.94 25.02
C LEU A 34 0.69 42.44 24.78
N ILE A 35 -0.22 41.56 25.21
CA ILE A 35 -0.13 40.11 24.96
C ILE A 35 -0.60 39.76 23.53
N SER A 36 -1.47 40.56 22.92
CA SER A 36 -1.92 40.34 21.54
C SER A 36 -0.97 40.85 20.45
N VAL A 37 0.05 41.63 20.78
CA VAL A 37 1.06 42.14 19.81
C VAL A 37 2.35 41.29 19.80
N LEU A 38 2.48 40.31 20.69
CA LEU A 38 3.57 39.32 20.69
C LEU A 38 3.23 37.97 20.05
N CYS A 39 2.02 37.81 19.49
CA CYS A 39 1.55 36.57 18.86
C CYS A 39 1.35 36.67 17.33
N CYS A 40 2.17 37.47 16.64
CA CYS A 40 2.18 37.51 15.17
C CYS A 40 3.61 37.70 14.64
N HIS A 41 4.40 36.62 14.55
CA HIS A 41 5.40 36.35 13.49
C HIS A 41 5.86 34.88 13.57
N PRO A 42 5.92 34.12 12.46
CA PRO A 42 6.15 32.68 12.53
C PRO A 42 7.54 32.24 12.00
N VAL A 43 7.92 31.00 12.37
CA VAL A 43 8.88 30.10 11.70
C VAL A 43 10.36 30.53 11.63
N ALA A 44 11.16 30.18 12.65
CA ALA A 44 12.58 29.77 12.51
C ALA A 44 13.18 29.43 13.89
N ALA A 45 12.79 28.32 14.52
CA ALA A 45 13.47 27.87 15.75
C ALA A 45 13.44 26.36 16.04
N ASP A 46 12.76 25.53 15.24
CA ASP A 46 12.62 24.09 15.53
C ASP A 46 13.44 23.16 14.62
N ALA A 47 14.37 23.71 13.82
CA ALA A 47 15.31 22.91 13.04
C ALA A 47 16.59 22.54 13.82
N SER A 48 16.93 23.25 14.90
CA SER A 48 18.19 23.06 15.62
C SER A 48 18.13 21.96 16.70
N ARG A 49 16.95 21.59 17.20
CA ARG A 49 16.78 20.47 18.15
C ARG A 49 16.76 19.10 17.47
N ALA A 50 16.26 19.00 16.23
CA ALA A 50 16.32 17.77 15.42
C ALA A 50 17.75 17.45 14.94
N LEU A 51 18.56 18.49 14.67
CA LEU A 51 19.97 18.33 14.27
C LEU A 51 20.90 17.92 15.43
N HIS A 52 20.58 18.25 16.68
CA HIS A 52 21.38 17.86 17.85
C HIS A 52 21.11 16.40 18.30
N TYR A 53 19.90 15.89 18.06
CA TYR A 53 19.55 14.49 18.34
C TYR A 53 20.20 13.52 17.32
N HIS A 54 20.27 13.90 16.04
CA HIS A 54 20.91 13.10 15.00
C HIS A 54 22.45 13.09 15.04
N ARG A 55 23.10 14.10 15.66
CA ARG A 55 24.57 14.12 15.82
C ARG A 55 25.06 13.29 17.02
N LYS A 56 24.23 13.09 18.05
CA LYS A 56 24.57 12.24 19.22
C LYS A 56 24.33 10.74 18.98
N HIS A 57 23.33 10.35 18.18
CA HIS A 57 23.08 8.94 17.87
C HIS A 57 23.98 8.31 16.79
N ARG A 58 24.76 9.13 16.05
CA ARG A 58 25.82 8.62 15.16
C ARG A 58 27.14 8.29 15.85
N ARG A 59 27.30 8.63 17.14
CA ARG A 59 28.51 8.30 17.94
C ARG A 59 28.32 7.13 18.92
N HIS A 60 27.11 6.60 19.09
CA HIS A 60 26.84 5.48 20.02
C HIS A 60 26.61 4.11 19.37
N HIS A 61 26.62 3.99 18.03
CA HIS A 61 26.49 2.70 17.34
C HIS A 61 27.81 2.09 16.81
N SER A 62 28.96 2.50 17.37
CA SER A 62 30.24 1.78 17.16
C SER A 62 30.89 1.28 18.46
N ARG A 63 30.14 1.14 19.55
CA ARG A 63 30.63 0.48 20.76
C ARG A 63 29.52 -0.35 21.41
N HIS A 64 29.32 -1.56 20.92
CA HIS A 64 29.03 -2.75 21.73
C HIS A 64 29.04 -3.98 20.81
N HIS A 65 30.25 -4.41 20.44
CA HIS A 65 30.60 -5.82 20.33
C HIS A 65 32.11 -5.91 20.53
N ARG A 66 32.49 -6.58 21.63
CA ARG A 66 33.71 -7.41 21.84
C ARG A 66 34.45 -7.12 23.15
N ALA A 67 34.14 -7.93 24.16
CA ALA A 67 35.12 -8.65 24.98
C ALA A 67 34.90 -10.14 24.58
N GLU A 68 35.87 -11.02 24.35
CA GLU A 68 37.26 -11.14 24.80
C GLU A 68 38.18 -11.76 23.71
N ASN A 69 39.49 -11.70 24.00
CA ASN A 69 40.64 -12.48 23.52
C ASN A 69 41.36 -12.19 22.18
N GLY A 70 42.66 -11.93 22.33
CA GLY A 70 43.75 -12.30 21.40
C GLY A 70 44.52 -11.15 20.76
N GLY A 71 45.74 -10.87 21.25
CA GLY A 71 46.57 -9.73 20.84
C GLY A 71 47.31 -9.83 19.51
N GLY A 72 47.89 -8.70 19.10
CA GLY A 72 48.81 -8.56 17.96
C GLY A 72 48.92 -7.11 17.47
N HIS A 73 49.98 -6.41 17.87
CA HIS A 73 50.36 -5.08 17.38
C HIS A 73 50.85 -5.13 15.93
N ILE A 74 50.25 -4.38 14.99
CA ILE A 74 50.92 -3.79 13.80
C ILE A 74 50.22 -2.46 13.43
N ALA A 75 51.02 -1.46 13.04
CA ALA A 75 50.71 -0.04 12.87
C ALA A 75 49.71 0.32 11.74
N LEU A 76 48.98 1.43 11.94
CA LEU A 76 48.10 2.10 10.97
C LEU A 76 48.87 3.14 10.12
N PRO A 77 48.61 3.28 8.81
CA PRO A 77 48.99 4.45 8.01
C PRO A 77 47.94 5.58 8.06
N PRO A 78 48.32 6.85 7.77
CA PRO A 78 47.48 8.03 8.00
C PRO A 78 46.45 8.30 6.88
N ALA A 79 45.40 9.04 7.24
CA ALA A 79 44.31 9.50 6.38
C ALA A 79 44.76 10.58 5.37
N PRO A 80 44.16 10.65 4.16
CA PRO A 80 44.48 11.68 3.18
C PRO A 80 43.78 13.02 3.47
N ALA A 81 44.50 14.09 3.13
CA ALA A 81 44.21 15.50 3.38
C ALA A 81 43.07 16.08 2.50
N LEU A 82 42.42 17.11 3.05
CA LEU A 82 41.52 18.04 2.36
C LEU A 82 42.33 18.99 1.44
N PRO A 83 41.79 19.44 0.29
CA PRO A 83 42.40 20.49 -0.51
C PRO A 83 42.09 21.89 0.05
N PRO A 84 42.96 22.89 -0.20
CA PRO A 84 42.92 24.20 0.45
C PRO A 84 41.96 25.20 -0.21
N ASP A 85 41.54 26.15 0.63
CA ASP A 85 40.86 27.41 0.31
C ASP A 85 41.68 28.27 -0.66
N VAL A 86 40.97 29.00 -1.52
CA VAL A 86 41.51 30.12 -2.28
C VAL A 86 40.62 31.34 -1.99
N ASP A 87 41.13 32.24 -1.17
CA ASP A 87 40.64 33.60 -1.01
C ASP A 87 40.96 34.43 -2.27
N GLY A 88 40.08 35.37 -2.63
CA GLY A 88 40.40 36.40 -3.62
C GLY A 88 39.21 37.15 -4.21
N ASP A 89 38.92 38.31 -3.60
CA ASP A 89 38.30 39.51 -4.16
C ASP A 89 36.77 39.67 -4.34
N SER A 90 36.25 40.62 -3.57
CA SER A 90 35.14 41.55 -3.84
C SER A 90 35.64 42.95 -3.39
N PRO A 91 35.04 44.10 -3.76
CA PRO A 91 33.73 44.31 -4.42
C PRO A 91 33.74 45.37 -5.54
N ALA A 92 32.67 45.44 -6.33
CA ALA A 92 32.30 46.66 -7.07
C ALA A 92 30.76 46.83 -7.09
N GLU A 93 30.34 48.02 -6.66
CA GLU A 93 28.96 48.51 -6.59
C GLU A 93 28.28 48.67 -7.97
N PRO A 94 26.93 48.75 -8.03
CA PRO A 94 26.18 48.96 -9.27
C PRO A 94 25.84 50.44 -9.52
N PRO A 95 25.70 50.89 -10.78
CA PRO A 95 24.79 51.98 -11.13
C PRO A 95 23.44 51.35 -11.56
N GLY A 96 22.25 51.88 -11.35
CA GLY A 96 21.76 53.25 -11.19
C GLY A 96 20.39 53.27 -11.90
N SER A 97 19.31 53.62 -11.21
CA SER A 97 17.96 53.83 -11.77
C SER A 97 17.91 55.12 -12.63
N PRO A 98 16.94 55.29 -13.56
CA PRO A 98 15.70 56.05 -13.26
C PRO A 98 14.48 55.69 -14.19
N PRO A 99 13.36 56.46 -14.26
CA PRO A 99 12.38 56.82 -13.23
C PRO A 99 10.90 56.50 -13.61
N ASP A 100 9.98 56.82 -12.69
CA ASP A 100 8.50 56.69 -12.68
C ASP A 100 7.69 57.34 -13.82
N ALA A 101 6.53 56.72 -14.13
CA ALA A 101 5.19 57.30 -14.44
C ALA A 101 4.22 56.13 -14.80
N GLY A 102 2.96 56.00 -14.40
CA GLY A 102 1.99 56.80 -13.66
C GLY A 102 0.64 56.02 -13.65
N ASP A 103 -0.21 56.38 -12.69
CA ASP A 103 -1.57 56.00 -12.32
C ASP A 103 -2.53 55.16 -13.22
N ALA A 104 -3.19 54.19 -12.53
CA ALA A 104 -4.59 53.67 -12.48
C ALA A 104 -5.70 54.14 -13.48
N PRO A 105 -6.94 53.54 -13.54
CA PRO A 105 -7.57 52.55 -12.64
C PRO A 105 -8.44 51.43 -13.31
N ALA A 106 -8.97 50.55 -12.45
CA ALA A 106 -9.95 49.49 -12.71
C ALA A 106 -11.34 49.99 -13.20
N PRO A 107 -12.21 49.07 -13.66
CA PRO A 107 -13.52 48.99 -13.03
C PRO A 107 -14.12 47.57 -12.89
N ALA A 108 -15.04 47.44 -11.93
CA ALA A 108 -16.12 46.46 -11.81
C ALA A 108 -17.43 47.27 -11.51
N PRO A 109 -18.66 46.71 -11.37
CA PRO A 109 -19.25 45.42 -11.80
C PRO A 109 -20.69 45.51 -12.44
N ALA A 110 -21.21 44.35 -12.90
CA ALA A 110 -22.63 43.89 -13.00
C ALA A 110 -23.55 44.43 -14.15
N PRO A 111 -24.74 43.82 -14.48
CA PRO A 111 -25.47 42.69 -13.85
C PRO A 111 -26.14 41.60 -14.77
N ARG A 112 -26.51 40.48 -14.11
CA ARG A 112 -27.61 39.47 -14.28
C ARG A 112 -28.50 39.40 -15.56
N ARG A 113 -28.75 38.15 -16.05
CA ARG A 113 -30.05 37.48 -16.41
C ARG A 113 -29.76 36.07 -17.01
N ARG A 114 -30.08 34.92 -16.39
CA ARG A 114 -31.31 34.07 -16.37
C ARG A 114 -31.95 33.67 -17.72
N HIS A 115 -31.89 32.34 -17.97
CA HIS A 115 -32.79 31.39 -18.69
C HIS A 115 -33.17 31.60 -20.17
N HIS A 116 -32.79 30.65 -21.05
CA HIS A 116 -33.68 29.60 -21.61
C HIS A 116 -33.03 28.82 -22.78
N MET A 117 -33.13 27.49 -22.75
CA MET A 117 -33.05 26.58 -23.90
C MET A 117 -34.37 26.64 -24.71
N PRO A 118 -34.36 26.28 -26.01
CA PRO A 118 -34.99 25.00 -26.38
C PRO A 118 -34.29 24.22 -27.52
N CYS A 119 -34.58 22.92 -27.58
CA CYS A 119 -34.20 21.95 -28.61
C CYS A 119 -35.26 21.81 -29.74
N SER A 120 -34.80 21.28 -30.90
CA SER A 120 -35.43 20.28 -31.83
C SER A 120 -35.64 20.75 -33.32
N PRO A 121 -35.92 19.86 -34.32
CA PRO A 121 -34.97 19.24 -35.30
C PRO A 121 -35.50 19.29 -36.80
N PRO A 122 -35.40 18.24 -37.68
CA PRO A 122 -34.30 17.69 -38.51
C PRO A 122 -34.57 17.62 -40.06
N SER A 123 -33.60 17.18 -40.90
CA SER A 123 -33.79 16.54 -42.26
C SER A 123 -32.45 15.96 -42.79
N ARG A 124 -32.26 14.64 -43.02
CA ARG A 124 -32.55 13.73 -44.18
C ARG A 124 -31.65 13.85 -45.44
N HIS A 125 -31.03 12.72 -45.80
CA HIS A 125 -30.19 12.36 -46.98
C HIS A 125 -30.96 12.35 -48.34
N PRO A 126 -30.30 12.20 -49.52
CA PRO A 126 -29.92 10.87 -50.10
C PRO A 126 -28.64 10.72 -50.98
N HIS A 127 -28.11 9.48 -50.99
CA HIS A 127 -27.60 8.59 -52.06
C HIS A 127 -26.31 8.77 -52.92
N SER A 128 -25.59 7.63 -53.03
CA SER A 128 -24.38 7.23 -53.79
C SER A 128 -24.64 6.89 -55.28
N PRO A 129 -23.65 6.46 -56.13
CA PRO A 129 -23.15 5.05 -56.13
C PRO A 129 -21.67 4.81 -56.57
N ALA A 130 -21.23 3.54 -56.45
CA ALA A 130 -19.93 2.95 -56.86
C ALA A 130 -20.02 2.14 -58.18
N PRO A 131 -18.91 1.56 -58.69
CA PRO A 131 -19.00 0.25 -59.36
C PRO A 131 -17.89 -0.79 -59.00
N ALA A 132 -18.14 -2.03 -59.42
CA ALA A 132 -17.50 -3.30 -59.04
C ALA A 132 -16.64 -3.94 -60.16
N GLY A 133 -15.91 -5.04 -59.83
CA GLY A 133 -15.49 -6.06 -60.80
C GLY A 133 -14.34 -6.99 -60.34
N ALA A 134 -14.60 -8.31 -60.27
CA ALA A 134 -13.63 -9.40 -60.09
C ALA A 134 -13.87 -10.50 -61.15
N PRO A 135 -12.90 -11.42 -61.40
CA PRO A 135 -13.26 -12.84 -61.56
C PRO A 135 -12.19 -13.87 -61.06
N ALA A 136 -12.56 -15.16 -60.95
CA ALA A 136 -11.75 -16.38 -60.67
C ALA A 136 -12.26 -17.57 -61.56
N PRO A 137 -11.79 -18.86 -61.56
CA PRO A 137 -10.66 -19.59 -60.91
C PRO A 137 -9.89 -20.73 -61.72
N THR A 138 -8.83 -21.35 -61.11
CA THR A 138 -8.25 -22.77 -61.19
C THR A 138 -7.51 -23.33 -62.45
N PRO A 139 -6.69 -24.46 -62.43
CA PRO A 139 -6.27 -25.44 -61.36
C PRO A 139 -4.76 -25.96 -61.31
N ALA A 140 -4.42 -26.65 -60.19
CA ALA A 140 -3.51 -27.82 -59.95
C ALA A 140 -2.01 -27.92 -60.35
N LYS A 141 -1.12 -28.26 -59.37
CA LYS A 141 -0.20 -29.44 -59.32
C LYS A 141 0.80 -29.43 -58.12
N GLN A 142 1.04 -30.61 -57.54
CA GLN A 142 2.15 -31.06 -56.66
C GLN A 142 2.81 -32.29 -57.35
N PRO A 143 3.89 -32.98 -56.89
CA PRO A 143 5.10 -32.65 -56.09
C PRO A 143 6.40 -33.23 -56.79
N PRO A 144 7.56 -33.61 -56.15
CA PRO A 144 7.66 -34.79 -55.27
C PRO A 144 8.70 -34.80 -54.10
N ASN A 145 8.54 -35.85 -53.28
CA ASN A 145 9.25 -36.36 -52.09
C ASN A 145 10.73 -36.77 -52.22
N LYS A 146 11.41 -36.93 -51.06
CA LYS A 146 12.13 -38.14 -50.57
C LYS A 146 12.58 -37.95 -49.10
N THR A 147 11.91 -38.54 -48.10
CA THR A 147 12.22 -39.82 -47.38
C THR A 147 13.64 -39.98 -46.80
N THR A 148 13.77 -40.01 -45.46
CA THR A 148 14.10 -41.23 -44.66
C THR A 148 14.07 -40.97 -43.15
N GLU A 149 13.25 -41.76 -42.44
CA GLU A 149 13.35 -42.12 -41.01
C GLU A 149 14.33 -43.31 -40.84
N PRO A 150 14.79 -43.77 -39.64
CA PRO A 150 13.90 -44.18 -38.53
C PRO A 150 14.41 -44.14 -37.05
N ARG A 151 13.44 -44.34 -36.14
CA ARG A 151 13.51 -44.93 -34.75
C ARG A 151 14.11 -44.04 -33.64
N SER A 152 13.56 -43.91 -32.42
CA SER A 152 12.66 -44.78 -31.64
C SER A 152 12.05 -44.09 -30.38
N ARG A 153 10.84 -44.53 -30.00
CA ARG A 153 10.21 -44.65 -28.65
C ARG A 153 10.43 -43.53 -27.60
N ALA A 154 9.35 -42.88 -27.13
CA ALA A 154 8.47 -43.32 -26.04
C ALA A 154 7.44 -42.21 -25.70
N LYS A 155 6.22 -42.64 -25.33
CA LYS A 155 5.00 -41.83 -25.12
C LYS A 155 4.67 -41.73 -23.61
N PRO A 156 4.10 -40.62 -23.11
CA PRO A 156 3.54 -40.52 -21.74
C PRO A 156 2.07 -40.99 -21.67
N PRO A 157 1.53 -41.33 -20.48
CA PRO A 157 0.17 -41.86 -20.34
C PRO A 157 -0.92 -40.78 -20.13
N SER A 158 -2.11 -41.09 -20.66
CA SER A 158 -3.37 -40.34 -20.61
C SER A 158 -4.13 -40.45 -19.28
N PRO A 159 -5.16 -39.61 -19.04
CA PRO A 159 -6.29 -39.93 -18.17
C PRO A 159 -7.58 -40.28 -18.95
N ALA A 160 -8.32 -41.24 -18.37
CA ALA A 160 -9.78 -41.55 -18.38
C ALA A 160 -10.59 -41.73 -19.71
N PRO A 161 -11.50 -42.74 -19.78
CA PRO A 161 -12.37 -42.97 -20.93
C PRO A 161 -13.78 -42.35 -20.79
N ALA A 162 -14.34 -41.98 -21.93
CA ALA A 162 -15.72 -41.56 -22.13
C ALA A 162 -16.69 -42.75 -22.28
N ARG A 163 -17.99 -42.49 -22.08
CA ARG A 163 -19.07 -43.36 -22.57
C ARG A 163 -20.26 -42.51 -23.04
N ALA A 164 -20.51 -42.52 -24.35
CA ALA A 164 -21.78 -42.19 -25.01
C ALA A 164 -22.40 -43.52 -25.54
N PRO A 165 -23.69 -43.60 -25.96
CA PRO A 165 -24.20 -43.09 -27.25
C PRO A 165 -25.64 -42.50 -27.12
N SER A 166 -26.32 -41.85 -28.09
CA SER A 166 -26.61 -42.28 -29.48
C SER A 166 -27.25 -41.16 -30.33
N HIS A 167 -27.03 -41.28 -31.66
CA HIS A 167 -27.55 -40.54 -32.83
C HIS A 167 -29.10 -40.52 -32.94
N SER A 168 -29.82 -39.74 -33.78
CA SER A 168 -29.59 -39.33 -35.19
C SER A 168 -30.71 -38.40 -35.73
N HIS A 169 -30.35 -37.56 -36.72
CA HIS A 169 -31.11 -37.03 -37.90
C HIS A 169 -32.43 -36.25 -37.71
N ALA A 170 -32.87 -35.27 -38.53
CA ALA A 170 -32.37 -34.28 -39.50
C ALA A 170 -33.61 -33.87 -40.33
N THR A 171 -33.93 -32.57 -40.53
CA THR A 171 -34.53 -31.96 -41.76
C THR A 171 -34.87 -30.45 -41.59
N LYS A 172 -35.02 -29.78 -42.75
CA LYS A 172 -34.78 -28.36 -43.14
C LYS A 172 -35.74 -27.23 -42.64
N PRO A 173 -35.40 -25.93 -42.87
CA PRO A 173 -36.03 -24.73 -42.30
C PRO A 173 -37.04 -24.01 -43.24
N PRO A 174 -37.76 -22.97 -42.74
CA PRO A 174 -37.68 -21.67 -43.42
C PRO A 174 -37.74 -20.39 -42.55
N SER A 175 -37.09 -19.35 -43.10
CA SER A 175 -37.31 -17.88 -43.04
C SER A 175 -37.58 -17.16 -41.72
N LEU A 176 -36.62 -16.29 -41.37
CA LEU A 176 -36.75 -15.16 -40.45
C LEU A 176 -37.25 -13.89 -41.17
N SER A 177 -38.10 -13.13 -40.50
CA SER A 177 -38.21 -11.67 -40.65
C SER A 177 -38.40 -11.05 -39.26
N PRO A 178 -37.84 -9.85 -38.98
CA PRO A 178 -37.67 -9.33 -37.62
C PRO A 178 -38.75 -8.29 -37.25
N ALA A 179 -39.19 -8.30 -36.00
CA ALA A 179 -39.99 -7.24 -35.40
C ALA A 179 -39.37 -6.75 -34.07
N ARG A 180 -39.35 -5.42 -33.92
CA ARG A 180 -38.81 -4.61 -32.80
C ARG A 180 -39.77 -4.57 -31.59
N PRO A 181 -39.34 -4.03 -30.42
CA PRO A 181 -39.90 -4.24 -29.08
C PRO A 181 -40.96 -3.19 -28.67
N PRO A 182 -41.67 -3.39 -27.54
CA PRO A 182 -42.50 -2.36 -26.93
C PRO A 182 -41.85 -1.64 -25.74
N SER A 183 -42.20 -0.35 -25.64
CA SER A 183 -41.85 0.66 -24.64
C SER A 183 -42.76 0.64 -23.40
N LEU A 184 -42.22 1.01 -22.24
CA LEU A 184 -42.99 1.32 -21.01
C LEU A 184 -42.72 2.76 -20.56
N SER A 185 -43.77 3.48 -20.17
CA SER A 185 -43.79 4.72 -19.37
C SER A 185 -45.19 4.85 -18.70
N PRO A 186 -45.44 5.76 -17.73
CA PRO A 186 -45.43 5.46 -16.30
C PRO A 186 -46.79 5.74 -15.60
N ARG A 187 -46.99 5.27 -14.36
CA ARG A 187 -48.15 5.68 -13.53
C ARG A 187 -47.73 6.12 -12.12
N LYS A 188 -48.35 7.22 -11.67
CA LYS A 188 -48.33 7.83 -10.33
C LYS A 188 -49.66 7.51 -9.59
N PRO A 189 -49.87 7.89 -8.31
CA PRO A 189 -50.33 7.03 -7.22
C PRO A 189 -51.83 7.26 -6.84
N PRO A 190 -52.39 6.53 -5.85
CA PRO A 190 -53.63 6.96 -5.22
C PRO A 190 -53.51 7.32 -3.74
N SER A 191 -54.27 8.35 -3.34
CA SER A 191 -54.65 8.71 -1.97
C SER A 191 -56.14 8.43 -1.76
N LEU A 192 -56.55 7.98 -0.56
CA LEU A 192 -57.65 8.52 0.28
C LEU A 192 -58.08 7.49 1.35
N SER A 193 -58.20 7.96 2.60
CA SER A 193 -58.87 7.35 3.78
C SER A 193 -60.34 7.86 3.86
N PRO A 194 -61.15 7.70 4.95
CA PRO A 194 -61.17 6.77 6.10
C PRO A 194 -62.57 6.16 6.40
N SER A 195 -62.70 5.17 7.29
CA SER A 195 -63.94 4.95 8.06
C SER A 195 -63.67 4.41 9.47
N HIS A 196 -64.41 4.97 10.42
CA HIS A 196 -64.28 4.82 11.87
C HIS A 196 -64.98 3.56 12.40
N ALA A 197 -64.35 2.86 13.36
CA ALA A 197 -64.99 2.31 14.56
C ALA A 197 -63.94 1.89 15.62
N LYS A 198 -64.11 2.35 16.86
CA LYS A 198 -63.43 1.97 18.12
C LYS A 198 -64.47 2.25 19.24
N PRO A 199 -64.28 1.80 20.50
CA PRO A 199 -63.79 0.51 21.04
C PRO A 199 -64.60 0.04 22.29
N ALA A 200 -64.40 -1.20 22.79
CA ALA A 200 -64.42 -1.60 24.24
C ALA A 200 -64.00 -3.10 24.38
N PRO A 201 -63.74 -3.66 25.59
CA PRO A 201 -62.38 -3.93 26.06
C PRO A 201 -62.12 -5.41 26.42
N CYS A 202 -60.94 -5.93 26.11
CA CYS A 202 -60.52 -7.24 26.63
C CYS A 202 -59.73 -7.08 27.94
N THR A 203 -60.26 -7.71 28.98
CA THR A 203 -59.74 -7.81 30.34
C THR A 203 -58.43 -8.61 30.44
N PRO A 204 -57.56 -8.30 31.42
CA PRO A 204 -56.31 -9.01 31.64
C PRO A 204 -56.53 -10.33 32.39
N VAL A 205 -56.11 -11.45 31.80
CA VAL A 205 -56.02 -12.73 32.52
C VAL A 205 -54.76 -12.72 33.38
N LYS A 206 -54.98 -12.78 34.70
CA LYS A 206 -53.95 -12.98 35.72
C LYS A 206 -53.35 -14.39 35.58
N SER A 207 -52.16 -14.51 35.01
CA SER A 207 -51.32 -15.70 35.21
C SER A 207 -50.48 -15.52 36.48
N LYS A 208 -50.62 -16.50 37.38
CA LYS A 208 -49.99 -16.58 38.69
C LYS A 208 -48.50 -16.94 38.51
N PRO A 209 -47.56 -16.32 39.24
CA PRO A 209 -46.13 -16.62 39.11
C PRO A 209 -45.81 -18.00 39.69
N PRO A 210 -44.92 -18.80 39.09
CA PRO A 210 -44.37 -19.97 39.75
C PRO A 210 -43.49 -19.53 40.93
N LYS A 211 -43.80 -20.05 42.12
CA LYS A 211 -43.00 -19.89 43.34
C LYS A 211 -41.63 -20.55 43.19
N PRO A 212 -40.60 -20.01 43.86
CA PRO A 212 -39.23 -20.51 43.79
C PRO A 212 -39.10 -21.83 44.57
N SER A 213 -38.44 -22.82 43.97
CA SER A 213 -37.97 -24.01 44.68
C SER A 213 -36.61 -23.72 45.34
N PRO A 214 -36.33 -24.32 46.51
CA PRO A 214 -35.44 -23.75 47.51
C PRO A 214 -33.95 -23.96 47.21
N ALA A 215 -33.17 -22.94 47.57
CA ALA A 215 -31.72 -22.99 47.67
C ALA A 215 -31.29 -24.14 48.59
N ARG A 216 -30.46 -25.04 48.06
CA ARG A 216 -29.74 -26.03 48.85
C ARG A 216 -28.51 -25.35 49.45
N PRO A 217 -28.26 -25.47 50.77
CA PRO A 217 -27.19 -24.75 51.45
C PRO A 217 -25.81 -25.26 51.03
N PRO A 218 -24.78 -24.40 50.99
CA PRO A 218 -23.41 -24.84 50.80
C PRO A 218 -22.95 -25.54 52.08
N ARG A 219 -22.57 -26.83 51.98
CA ARG A 219 -21.78 -27.48 53.03
C ARG A 219 -20.29 -27.30 52.74
N PRO A 220 -19.46 -27.20 53.80
CA PRO A 220 -18.18 -26.52 53.76
C PRO A 220 -17.05 -27.46 53.36
N SER A 221 -16.19 -27.03 52.43
CA SER A 221 -14.85 -27.59 52.26
C SER A 221 -13.89 -26.73 53.09
N THR A 222 -13.54 -27.24 54.26
CA THR A 222 -12.44 -26.75 55.09
C THR A 222 -11.09 -27.12 54.47
N ALA A 223 -10.25 -26.10 54.31
CA ALA A 223 -8.79 -26.05 54.50
C ALA A 223 -7.83 -26.95 53.68
N SER A 224 -7.09 -26.28 52.76
CA SER A 224 -5.60 -26.18 52.61
C SER A 224 -4.69 -27.43 52.57
N PRO A 225 -3.42 -27.34 52.10
CA PRO A 225 -2.79 -26.67 50.95
C PRO A 225 -2.02 -27.68 50.03
N PRO A 226 -1.45 -27.31 48.85
CA PRO A 226 -0.66 -28.24 48.05
C PRO A 226 0.76 -28.38 48.62
N ALA A 227 1.14 -29.60 49.01
CA ALA A 227 2.49 -29.97 49.37
C ALA A 227 3.10 -30.93 48.34
N ALA A 228 4.24 -30.50 47.80
CA ALA A 228 5.42 -31.26 47.39
C ALA A 228 5.28 -32.71 46.88
N HIS A 229 5.68 -32.91 45.62
CA HIS A 229 6.18 -34.18 45.10
C HIS A 229 7.52 -34.57 45.76
N PRO A 230 7.70 -35.86 46.10
CA PRO A 230 8.93 -36.56 45.72
C PRO A 230 8.63 -38.04 45.30
N PRO A 231 9.62 -38.93 45.08
CA PRO A 231 10.12 -39.28 43.75
C PRO A 231 9.91 -40.76 43.37
N ALA A 232 9.99 -41.09 42.08
CA ALA A 232 10.06 -42.49 41.61
C ALA A 232 11.44 -42.80 41.01
N LYS A 233 12.17 -43.72 41.65
CA LYS A 233 13.16 -44.65 41.05
C LYS A 233 12.54 -46.05 41.25
N THR A 234 12.64 -47.07 40.41
CA THR A 234 13.71 -47.68 39.62
C THR A 234 13.06 -48.77 38.75
N SER A 235 13.57 -49.09 37.56
CA SER A 235 13.84 -50.50 37.15
C SER A 235 14.50 -50.57 35.77
N THR A 236 15.43 -51.51 35.69
CA THR A 236 16.45 -51.79 34.68
C THR A 236 15.99 -52.69 33.53
N ARG A 237 16.82 -52.72 32.49
CA ARG A 237 16.68 -53.20 31.12
C ARG A 237 17.30 -54.60 30.90
N ALA A 238 16.73 -55.39 29.96
CA ALA A 238 17.37 -56.32 28.96
C ALA A 238 16.41 -57.50 28.60
N PRO A 239 16.63 -58.32 27.53
CA PRO A 239 17.45 -58.21 26.30
C PRO A 239 16.66 -58.53 24.99
N ALA A 240 17.35 -58.45 23.84
CA ALA A 240 16.85 -58.72 22.48
C ALA A 240 17.44 -60.02 21.88
N GLN A 241 16.73 -60.64 20.92
CA GLN A 241 17.31 -61.50 19.85
C GLN A 241 16.34 -61.80 18.67
N THR A 242 16.79 -61.41 17.46
CA THR A 242 16.69 -62.01 16.08
C THR A 242 15.33 -62.36 15.40
N PRO A 243 15.21 -62.12 14.06
CA PRO A 243 15.55 -63.15 13.05
C PRO A 243 16.27 -62.64 11.75
N ARG A 244 16.72 -63.59 10.91
CA ARG A 244 17.54 -63.46 9.65
C ARG A 244 16.74 -64.00 8.40
N PRO A 245 17.25 -64.05 7.13
CA PRO A 245 17.02 -63.07 6.04
C PRO A 245 16.59 -63.65 4.64
N SER A 246 16.34 -62.78 3.64
CA SER A 246 16.71 -62.87 2.17
C SER A 246 15.86 -61.89 1.29
N PRO A 247 16.19 -61.56 0.01
CA PRO A 247 17.47 -61.31 -0.68
C PRO A 247 17.51 -59.96 -1.47
N ALA A 248 18.62 -59.69 -2.19
CA ALA A 248 19.12 -58.39 -2.68
C ALA A 248 18.75 -57.93 -4.12
N LYS A 249 18.91 -56.62 -4.39
CA LYS A 249 19.19 -55.98 -5.71
C LYS A 249 19.84 -54.56 -5.52
N PRO A 250 20.45 -53.90 -6.53
CA PRO A 250 21.85 -53.44 -6.46
C PRO A 250 22.04 -51.90 -6.34
N GLN A 251 23.21 -51.49 -5.83
CA GLN A 251 23.67 -50.09 -5.72
C GLN A 251 24.46 -49.60 -6.95
N PRO A 252 24.45 -48.27 -7.22
CA PRO A 252 25.34 -47.60 -8.18
C PRO A 252 26.70 -47.17 -7.58
N PRO A 253 27.73 -46.88 -8.41
CA PRO A 253 29.13 -46.79 -7.98
C PRO A 253 29.55 -45.42 -7.40
N ALA A 254 30.58 -45.44 -6.55
CA ALA A 254 31.22 -44.31 -5.89
C ALA A 254 32.35 -43.67 -6.75
N PRO A 255 32.70 -42.38 -6.53
CA PRO A 255 33.85 -41.74 -7.15
C PRO A 255 35.17 -42.01 -6.39
N SER A 256 36.24 -42.24 -7.15
CA SER A 256 37.58 -42.60 -6.68
C SER A 256 38.45 -41.39 -6.32
N THR A 257 39.26 -41.58 -5.28
CA THR A 257 40.34 -40.70 -4.84
C THR A 257 41.60 -40.94 -5.67
N THR A 258 42.38 -39.90 -5.97
CA THR A 258 43.79 -40.05 -6.34
C THR A 258 44.65 -38.87 -5.90
N VAL A 259 45.83 -39.23 -5.43
CA VAL A 259 46.85 -38.44 -4.72
C VAL A 259 47.88 -37.89 -5.71
N LYS A 260 48.49 -36.74 -5.37
CA LYS A 260 49.54 -36.02 -6.12
C LYS A 260 50.95 -36.58 -5.83
N PRO A 261 51.85 -36.71 -6.84
CA PRO A 261 53.31 -36.77 -6.63
C PRO A 261 54.11 -35.60 -7.27
N PRO A 262 55.45 -35.49 -7.00
CA PRO A 262 56.26 -34.24 -7.02
C PRO A 262 57.14 -34.06 -8.30
N PRO A 263 57.98 -33.00 -8.41
CA PRO A 263 58.41 -32.42 -9.70
C PRO A 263 59.78 -32.92 -10.20
N HIS A 264 59.99 -32.87 -11.53
CA HIS A 264 61.31 -32.96 -12.17
C HIS A 264 61.44 -32.01 -13.38
N ALA A 265 62.61 -31.36 -13.46
CA ALA A 265 63.17 -30.55 -14.55
C ALA A 265 63.55 -31.43 -15.77
N GLN A 266 63.85 -31.01 -17.01
CA GLN A 266 64.36 -29.79 -17.68
C GLN A 266 63.76 -29.80 -19.13
N ALA A 267 63.69 -28.72 -19.90
CA ALA A 267 64.76 -28.29 -20.81
C ALA A 267 64.47 -26.90 -21.43
N LYS A 268 65.55 -26.18 -21.71
CA LYS A 268 65.64 -24.78 -22.17
C LYS A 268 65.63 -24.69 -23.71
N PRO A 269 64.93 -23.72 -24.32
CA PRO A 269 65.39 -23.11 -25.57
C PRO A 269 65.70 -21.60 -25.41
N PRO A 270 66.38 -20.97 -26.39
CA PRO A 270 67.45 -20.01 -26.15
C PRO A 270 67.03 -18.55 -25.98
N THR A 271 67.95 -17.80 -25.37
CA THR A 271 67.96 -16.35 -25.19
C THR A 271 67.93 -15.60 -26.53
N PRO A 272 67.13 -14.53 -26.69
CA PRO A 272 67.18 -13.67 -27.87
C PRO A 272 68.30 -12.63 -27.76
N SER A 273 69.05 -12.44 -28.84
CA SER A 273 69.89 -11.24 -29.06
C SER A 273 69.01 -10.06 -29.51
N PRO A 274 69.44 -8.80 -29.28
CA PRO A 274 68.55 -7.64 -29.29
C PRO A 274 68.22 -7.19 -30.73
N ALA A 275 66.96 -7.30 -31.10
CA ALA A 275 66.42 -6.66 -32.30
C ALA A 275 65.92 -5.24 -31.95
N GLN A 276 66.25 -4.29 -32.82
CA GLN A 276 65.91 -2.87 -32.73
C GLN A 276 64.41 -2.62 -32.49
N PRO A 277 64.03 -1.56 -31.75
CA PRO A 277 62.63 -1.22 -31.53
C PRO A 277 61.95 -0.83 -32.85
N PRO A 278 60.76 -1.38 -33.15
CA PRO A 278 59.98 -0.94 -34.30
C PRO A 278 59.49 0.51 -34.07
N ARG A 279 59.59 1.30 -35.13
CA ARG A 279 59.11 2.68 -35.23
C ARG A 279 57.65 2.79 -34.73
N PRO A 280 57.30 3.78 -33.90
CA PRO A 280 55.94 3.92 -33.38
C PRO A 280 54.95 4.14 -34.55
N PRO A 281 53.76 3.51 -34.49
CA PRO A 281 52.70 3.77 -35.47
C PRO A 281 52.25 5.23 -35.39
N ALA A 282 51.97 5.83 -36.55
CA ALA A 282 51.49 7.19 -36.65
C ALA A 282 50.20 7.39 -35.84
N LEU A 283 50.13 8.52 -35.13
CA LEU A 283 48.95 8.95 -34.38
C LEU A 283 47.71 9.02 -35.30
N PRO A 284 46.56 8.47 -34.88
CA PRO A 284 45.30 8.73 -35.57
C PRO A 284 44.94 10.22 -35.44
N PRO A 285 44.24 10.81 -36.43
CA PRO A 285 43.83 12.21 -36.36
C PRO A 285 42.94 12.46 -35.15
N ALA A 286 43.13 13.62 -34.54
CA ALA A 286 42.45 14.05 -33.32
C ALA A 286 40.92 13.89 -33.42
N VAL A 287 40.37 13.32 -32.36
CA VAL A 287 38.94 13.17 -32.09
C VAL A 287 38.27 14.53 -32.19
N SER A 288 37.36 14.68 -33.15
CA SER A 288 36.42 15.80 -33.20
C SER A 288 35.66 15.87 -31.87
N LYS A 289 35.72 17.03 -31.20
CA LYS A 289 34.97 17.31 -29.97
C LYS A 289 33.49 16.90 -30.15
N PRO A 290 32.82 16.33 -29.13
CA PRO A 290 31.39 16.10 -29.19
C PRO A 290 30.68 17.42 -29.54
N ILE A 291 29.91 17.40 -30.62
CA ILE A 291 29.03 18.50 -30.99
C ILE A 291 28.06 18.70 -29.80
N PRO A 292 27.99 19.90 -29.19
CA PRO A 292 26.94 20.18 -28.21
C PRO A 292 25.58 19.95 -28.88
N PRO A 293 24.58 19.38 -28.19
CA PRO A 293 23.25 19.27 -28.78
C PRO A 293 22.81 20.64 -29.30
N PRO A 294 22.16 20.72 -30.48
CA PRO A 294 21.71 21.99 -31.02
C PRO A 294 20.90 22.71 -29.94
N ALA A 295 21.25 23.97 -29.67
CA ALA A 295 20.45 24.80 -28.79
C ALA A 295 19.00 24.76 -29.29
N PRO A 296 18.01 24.53 -28.41
CA PRO A 296 16.63 24.51 -28.83
C PRO A 296 16.35 25.83 -29.55
N ALA A 297 15.87 25.73 -30.80
CA ALA A 297 15.37 26.90 -31.51
C ALA A 297 14.39 27.64 -30.59
N PRO A 298 14.37 28.99 -30.60
CA PRO A 298 13.47 29.74 -29.73
C PRO A 298 12.05 29.28 -30.01
N ALA A 299 11.51 28.50 -29.08
CA ALA A 299 10.17 27.95 -29.20
C ALA A 299 9.21 29.14 -29.20
N LYS A 300 8.43 29.26 -30.27
CA LYS A 300 7.14 29.94 -30.18
C LYS A 300 6.45 29.38 -28.95
N ASP A 301 6.01 30.25 -28.04
CA ASP A 301 5.31 29.95 -26.78
C ASP A 301 4.44 28.69 -26.90
N SER A 302 5.04 27.53 -26.60
CA SER A 302 4.31 26.28 -26.44
C SER A 302 4.07 26.14 -24.94
N SER A 303 2.81 26.23 -24.54
CA SER A 303 2.39 26.10 -23.15
C SER A 303 2.59 24.68 -22.57
N SER A 304 3.19 23.77 -23.34
CA SER A 304 3.61 22.43 -22.95
C SER A 304 4.87 22.04 -23.74
N ALA A 305 5.72 21.19 -23.15
CA ALA A 305 6.95 20.70 -23.77
C ALA A 305 7.13 19.20 -23.47
N VAL A 306 7.57 18.44 -24.48
CA VAL A 306 7.83 17.00 -24.37
C VAL A 306 9.32 16.73 -24.36
N PHE A 307 9.79 16.04 -23.33
CA PHE A 307 11.15 15.61 -23.09
C PHE A 307 11.21 14.08 -23.26
N ASP A 308 11.32 13.63 -24.51
CA ASP A 308 11.47 12.21 -24.85
C ASP A 308 12.84 11.70 -24.38
N VAL A 309 12.88 10.64 -23.59
CA VAL A 309 14.13 10.06 -23.05
C VAL A 309 15.13 9.66 -24.16
N ARG A 310 14.66 9.33 -25.37
CA ARG A 310 15.54 9.02 -26.52
C ARG A 310 16.29 10.25 -27.01
N ALA A 311 15.69 11.44 -26.93
CA ALA A 311 16.37 12.70 -27.24
C ALA A 311 17.54 13.00 -26.29
N PHE A 312 17.57 12.33 -25.12
CA PHE A 312 18.65 12.39 -24.14
C PHE A 312 19.60 11.17 -24.20
N GLY A 313 19.46 10.32 -25.22
CA GLY A 313 20.35 9.19 -25.49
C GLY A 313 19.91 7.85 -24.92
N ALA A 314 18.64 7.71 -24.49
CA ALA A 314 18.11 6.40 -24.10
C ALA A 314 17.99 5.48 -25.33
N SER A 315 18.44 4.24 -25.19
CA SER A 315 18.41 3.21 -26.22
C SER A 315 17.04 2.53 -26.32
N GLY A 316 16.40 2.22 -25.18
CA GLY A 316 15.09 1.57 -25.15
C GLY A 316 15.08 0.15 -25.73
N ASN A 317 16.22 -0.56 -25.67
CA ASN A 317 16.42 -1.88 -26.28
C ASN A 317 16.52 -3.04 -25.26
N ALA A 318 16.06 -2.82 -24.02
CA ALA A 318 16.13 -3.73 -22.86
C ALA A 318 17.53 -4.10 -22.32
N SER A 319 18.60 -3.91 -23.10
CA SER A 319 19.96 -4.40 -22.77
C SER A 319 20.94 -3.31 -22.34
N GLY A 320 20.63 -2.03 -22.61
CA GLY A 320 21.43 -0.88 -22.21
C GLY A 320 21.00 -0.27 -20.87
N ASP A 321 21.95 0.38 -20.18
CA ASP A 321 21.64 1.25 -19.04
C ASP A 321 21.25 2.65 -19.51
N ASP A 322 19.95 2.94 -19.49
CA ASP A 322 19.36 4.21 -19.93
C ASP A 322 19.35 5.28 -18.80
N THR A 323 19.93 4.99 -17.63
CA THR A 323 19.84 5.83 -16.43
C THR A 323 20.29 7.27 -16.68
N ARG A 324 21.39 7.46 -17.43
CA ARG A 324 21.93 8.80 -17.70
C ARG A 324 20.93 9.65 -18.49
N ALA A 325 20.28 9.05 -19.48
CA ALA A 325 19.29 9.73 -20.32
C ALA A 325 18.06 10.13 -19.52
N PHE A 326 17.55 9.23 -18.66
CA PHE A 326 16.43 9.53 -17.76
C PHE A 326 16.74 10.66 -16.78
N ARG A 327 17.92 10.66 -16.17
CA ARG A 327 18.35 11.74 -15.27
C ARG A 327 18.45 13.09 -15.99
N ALA A 328 18.98 13.09 -17.22
CA ALA A 328 19.08 14.30 -18.03
C ALA A 328 17.70 14.83 -18.47
N ALA A 329 16.82 13.93 -18.93
CA ALA A 329 15.45 14.26 -19.30
C ALA A 329 14.65 14.82 -18.11
N TRP A 330 14.76 14.19 -16.93
CA TRP A 330 14.15 14.70 -15.70
C TRP A 330 14.64 16.09 -15.35
N LYS A 331 15.96 16.30 -15.34
CA LYS A 331 16.54 17.62 -15.02
C LYS A 331 16.01 18.71 -15.95
N ALA A 332 15.93 18.42 -17.25
CA ALA A 332 15.41 19.35 -18.25
C ALA A 332 13.91 19.63 -18.04
N ALA A 333 13.10 18.58 -17.88
CA ALA A 333 11.65 18.71 -17.69
C ALA A 333 11.28 19.41 -16.37
N CYS A 334 11.97 19.07 -15.27
CA CYS A 334 11.74 19.65 -13.95
C CYS A 334 12.12 21.14 -13.88
N SER A 335 13.06 21.58 -14.70
CA SER A 335 13.52 22.98 -14.79
C SER A 335 12.74 23.80 -15.84
N PHE A 336 11.79 23.19 -16.56
CA PHE A 336 11.06 23.88 -17.61
C PHE A 336 10.22 25.01 -17.02
N SER A 337 10.41 26.24 -17.54
CA SER A 337 9.90 27.46 -16.89
C SER A 337 8.38 27.63 -17.02
N SER A 338 7.75 26.99 -18.02
CA SER A 338 6.31 26.99 -18.22
C SER A 338 5.67 25.73 -17.60
N SER A 339 4.38 25.78 -17.28
CA SER A 339 3.64 24.60 -16.82
C SER A 339 3.53 23.54 -17.94
N GLY A 340 3.25 22.28 -17.60
CA GLY A 340 2.88 21.27 -18.59
C GLY A 340 4.06 20.60 -19.30
N ALA A 341 5.20 20.47 -18.62
CA ALA A 341 6.29 19.62 -19.08
C ALA A 341 5.91 18.14 -18.99
N THR A 342 6.28 17.35 -20.01
CA THR A 342 6.10 15.90 -20.04
C THR A 342 7.45 15.22 -20.27
N LEU A 343 7.95 14.47 -19.30
CA LEU A 343 9.01 13.49 -19.55
C LEU A 343 8.35 12.24 -20.14
N LEU A 344 8.71 11.87 -21.37
CA LEU A 344 8.08 10.77 -22.10
C LEU A 344 8.98 9.54 -22.17
N VAL A 345 8.44 8.39 -21.78
CA VAL A 345 8.97 7.05 -22.07
C VAL A 345 8.13 6.43 -23.20
N PRO A 346 8.66 6.38 -24.43
CA PRO A 346 7.91 5.97 -25.62
C PRO A 346 7.34 4.55 -25.56
N PRO A 347 6.15 4.30 -26.17
CA PRO A 347 5.43 3.02 -26.10
C PRO A 347 6.13 1.83 -26.76
N ASP A 348 7.05 2.09 -27.68
CA ASP A 348 7.78 1.09 -28.47
C ASP A 348 9.14 0.73 -27.86
N GLY A 349 9.45 1.22 -26.66
CA GLY A 349 10.74 0.98 -26.00
C GLY A 349 10.63 0.18 -24.70
N VAL A 350 11.70 -0.55 -24.41
CA VAL A 350 11.95 -1.21 -23.12
C VAL A 350 13.22 -0.59 -22.53
N PHE A 351 13.07 0.16 -21.45
CA PHE A 351 14.12 0.97 -20.86
C PHE A 351 14.56 0.38 -19.54
N THR A 352 15.86 0.13 -19.41
CA THR A 352 16.44 -0.39 -18.17
C THR A 352 17.18 0.74 -17.47
N ILE A 353 16.80 1.07 -16.24
CA ILE A 353 17.51 2.07 -15.42
C ILE A 353 17.80 1.52 -14.03
N THR A 354 18.91 1.92 -13.44
CA THR A 354 19.24 1.56 -12.06
C THR A 354 18.59 2.53 -11.07
N SER A 355 18.77 2.27 -9.76
CA SER A 355 18.22 3.09 -8.67
C SER A 355 18.47 4.58 -8.93
N THR A 356 17.39 5.36 -8.97
CA THR A 356 17.43 6.76 -9.38
C THR A 356 16.52 7.60 -8.51
N ILE A 357 17.10 8.70 -8.01
CA ILE A 357 16.38 9.73 -7.26
C ILE A 357 16.05 10.87 -8.23
N PHE A 358 14.77 11.02 -8.53
CA PHE A 358 14.18 12.14 -9.24
C PHE A 358 13.82 13.23 -8.22
N ALA A 359 14.78 14.11 -7.95
CA ALA A 359 14.64 15.18 -6.97
C ALA A 359 13.98 16.43 -7.57
N GLY A 360 13.12 17.07 -6.79
CA GLY A 360 12.64 18.44 -7.02
C GLY A 360 13.46 19.51 -6.28
N PRO A 361 12.93 20.74 -6.14
CA PRO A 361 11.60 21.16 -6.56
C PRO A 361 11.48 21.28 -8.08
N CYS A 362 10.34 20.83 -8.62
CA CYS A 362 9.99 21.04 -10.03
C CYS A 362 8.97 22.18 -10.16
N LYS A 363 8.87 22.74 -11.36
CA LYS A 363 7.73 23.59 -11.70
C LYS A 363 6.43 22.76 -11.73
N PRO A 364 5.27 23.38 -11.40
CA PRO A 364 4.02 22.65 -11.26
C PRO A 364 3.57 22.01 -12.57
N ALA A 365 2.81 20.91 -12.45
CA ALA A 365 2.25 20.15 -13.57
C ALA A 365 3.29 19.45 -14.47
N LEU A 366 4.40 18.98 -13.89
CA LEU A 366 5.29 18.04 -14.55
C LEU A 366 4.63 16.65 -14.60
N THR A 367 4.53 16.09 -15.79
CA THR A 367 4.07 14.71 -16.01
C THR A 367 5.26 13.82 -16.37
N PHE A 368 5.47 12.76 -15.61
CA PHE A 368 6.30 11.63 -16.02
C PHE A 368 5.36 10.61 -16.69
N GLN A 369 5.37 10.60 -18.02
CA GLN A 369 4.52 9.78 -18.87
C GLN A 369 5.25 8.50 -19.29
N ILE A 370 4.80 7.36 -18.78
CA ILE A 370 5.33 6.03 -19.09
C ILE A 370 4.35 5.29 -20.00
N ASP A 371 4.62 5.29 -21.30
CA ASP A 371 3.81 4.55 -22.27
C ASP A 371 4.49 3.25 -22.74
N GLY A 372 5.81 3.12 -22.58
CA GLY A 372 6.58 1.89 -22.83
C GLY A 372 6.77 1.01 -21.60
N VAL A 373 7.86 0.24 -21.57
CA VAL A 373 8.26 -0.56 -20.41
C VAL A 373 9.47 0.10 -19.72
N LEU A 374 9.38 0.29 -18.41
CA LEU A 374 10.49 0.76 -17.57
C LEU A 374 10.79 -0.32 -16.52
N MET A 375 12.04 -0.77 -16.44
CA MET A 375 12.42 -1.87 -15.53
C MET A 375 13.80 -1.68 -14.87
N PRO A 376 14.05 -2.27 -13.68
CA PRO A 376 15.35 -2.29 -13.05
C PRO A 376 16.26 -3.37 -13.66
N PRO A 377 17.56 -3.40 -13.27
CA PRO A 377 18.40 -4.57 -13.48
C PRO A 377 17.72 -5.85 -12.96
N ASP A 378 17.96 -6.96 -13.66
CA ASP A 378 17.32 -8.24 -13.38
C ASP A 378 17.93 -8.89 -12.13
N GLY A 379 17.22 -8.76 -11.01
CA GLY A 379 17.55 -9.44 -9.77
C GLY A 379 18.68 -8.84 -8.91
N PRO A 380 18.92 -9.46 -7.74
CA PRO A 380 19.89 -9.02 -6.74
C PRO A 380 21.34 -9.09 -7.19
N ALA A 381 21.68 -9.96 -8.16
CA ALA A 381 23.04 -10.14 -8.66
C ALA A 381 23.43 -9.03 -9.66
N SER A 382 22.47 -8.55 -10.44
CA SER A 382 22.64 -7.47 -11.42
C SER A 382 22.51 -6.08 -10.80
N TRP A 383 22.06 -5.99 -9.55
CA TRP A 383 21.88 -4.72 -8.84
C TRP A 383 23.23 -4.05 -8.53
N PRO A 384 23.49 -2.81 -9.00
CA PRO A 384 24.77 -2.15 -8.77
C PRO A 384 25.12 -2.01 -7.28
N ALA A 385 26.37 -2.32 -6.93
CA ALA A 385 26.84 -2.29 -5.54
C ALA A 385 26.80 -0.88 -4.90
N ALA A 386 26.87 0.17 -5.73
CA ALA A 386 26.77 1.56 -5.28
C ALA A 386 25.32 1.97 -4.93
N ASP A 387 24.33 1.21 -5.40
CA ASP A 387 22.93 1.54 -5.26
C ASP A 387 22.32 0.91 -4.00
N SER A 388 21.37 1.61 -3.40
CA SER A 388 20.60 1.07 -2.28
C SER A 388 19.74 -0.10 -2.75
N ARG A 389 19.85 -1.24 -2.06
CA ARG A 389 19.01 -2.43 -2.30
C ARG A 389 17.60 -2.30 -1.72
N ARG A 390 17.21 -1.11 -1.25
CA ARG A 390 15.92 -0.83 -0.57
C ARG A 390 15.01 0.09 -1.37
N GLN A 391 15.43 0.54 -2.56
CA GLN A 391 14.65 1.46 -3.38
C GLN A 391 15.11 1.44 -4.84
N TRP A 392 14.18 1.69 -5.75
CA TRP A 392 14.49 1.87 -7.16
C TRP A 392 14.15 3.28 -7.68
N LEU A 393 12.89 3.58 -7.99
CA LEU A 393 12.47 4.93 -8.41
C LEU A 393 12.07 5.74 -7.19
N VAL A 394 12.81 6.80 -6.89
CA VAL A 394 12.52 7.67 -5.75
C VAL A 394 12.24 9.08 -6.23
N PHE A 395 11.03 9.56 -5.97
CA PHE A 395 10.63 10.94 -6.16
C PHE A 395 10.78 11.68 -4.84
N TYR A 396 11.77 12.57 -4.74
CA TYR A 396 12.12 13.25 -3.50
C TYR A 396 11.80 14.74 -3.60
N ARG A 397 10.92 15.25 -2.72
CA ARG A 397 10.45 16.65 -2.76
C ARG A 397 9.96 17.07 -4.14
N ALA A 398 9.22 16.17 -4.78
CA ALA A 398 8.75 16.30 -6.16
C ALA A 398 7.28 16.75 -6.14
N ASP A 399 7.05 17.98 -5.68
CA ASP A 399 5.70 18.53 -5.52
C ASP A 399 5.00 18.74 -6.87
N GLY A 400 3.69 18.46 -6.94
CA GLY A 400 2.86 18.70 -8.13
C GLY A 400 3.16 17.78 -9.31
N VAL A 401 3.85 16.67 -9.08
CA VAL A 401 4.23 15.70 -10.13
C VAL A 401 3.12 14.68 -10.37
N THR A 402 2.87 14.42 -11.65
CA THR A 402 2.00 13.33 -12.11
C THR A 402 2.85 12.19 -12.69
N LEU A 403 2.75 10.99 -12.13
CA LEU A 403 3.27 9.76 -12.72
C LEU A 403 2.11 9.06 -13.45
N ALA A 404 2.15 9.01 -14.78
CA ALA A 404 1.02 8.54 -15.58
C ALA A 404 1.48 7.75 -16.80
N GLY A 405 0.52 7.17 -17.51
CA GLY A 405 0.73 6.53 -18.80
C GLY A 405 0.01 5.19 -18.89
N LYS A 406 0.08 4.56 -20.05
CA LYS A 406 -0.53 3.22 -20.29
C LYS A 406 0.50 2.08 -20.29
N GLY A 407 1.76 2.43 -20.09
CA GLY A 407 2.88 1.51 -20.08
C GLY A 407 2.97 0.67 -18.81
N THR A 408 4.06 -0.08 -18.74
CA THR A 408 4.35 -1.02 -17.64
C THR A 408 5.61 -0.60 -16.90
N ILE A 409 5.52 -0.58 -15.58
CA ILE A 409 6.67 -0.56 -14.69
C ILE A 409 6.87 -2.01 -14.20
N GLU A 410 7.88 -2.67 -14.77
CA GLU A 410 8.23 -4.07 -14.45
C GLU A 410 9.31 -4.06 -13.36
N GLY A 411 9.18 -4.91 -12.34
CA GLY A 411 10.04 -4.91 -11.16
C GLY A 411 11.14 -5.97 -11.13
N ASN A 412 11.12 -6.97 -12.02
CA ASN A 412 12.03 -8.11 -12.06
C ASN A 412 12.21 -8.76 -10.67
N GLY A 413 11.09 -9.00 -9.98
CA GLY A 413 11.05 -9.37 -8.57
C GLY A 413 11.42 -10.82 -8.24
N GLU A 414 11.40 -11.74 -9.20
CA GLU A 414 11.48 -13.19 -8.96
C GLU A 414 12.73 -13.58 -8.15
N GLU A 415 13.93 -13.18 -8.61
CA GLU A 415 15.17 -13.51 -7.91
C GLU A 415 15.26 -12.86 -6.51
N TRP A 416 14.56 -11.75 -6.27
CA TRP A 416 14.49 -11.13 -4.95
C TRP A 416 13.59 -11.91 -4.00
N TRP A 417 12.52 -12.50 -4.51
CA TRP A 417 11.61 -13.37 -3.75
C TRP A 417 12.25 -14.72 -3.42
N ASP A 418 13.24 -15.14 -4.22
CA ASP A 418 14.00 -16.38 -4.07
C ASP A 418 15.21 -16.26 -3.13
N LEU A 419 15.47 -15.08 -2.56
CA LEU A 419 16.55 -14.89 -1.58
C LEU A 419 16.36 -15.82 -0.36
N PRO A 420 17.45 -16.40 0.21
CA PRO A 420 17.36 -17.44 1.24
C PRO A 420 16.57 -17.06 2.50
N CYS A 421 16.54 -15.77 2.82
CA CYS A 421 15.85 -15.27 4.00
C CYS A 421 14.41 -14.81 3.75
N LYS A 422 13.88 -15.03 2.54
CA LYS A 422 12.45 -14.93 2.32
C LYS A 422 11.75 -16.16 2.94
N PRO A 423 10.47 -16.04 3.30
CA PRO A 423 9.71 -17.17 3.84
C PRO A 423 9.77 -18.40 2.93
N HIS A 424 9.70 -19.59 3.53
CA HIS A 424 9.60 -20.87 2.82
C HIS A 424 10.80 -21.29 1.95
N ARG A 425 11.98 -20.71 2.20
CA ARG A 425 13.22 -21.03 1.47
C ARG A 425 14.14 -22.04 2.17
N GLY A 426 13.86 -22.38 3.42
CA GLY A 426 14.57 -23.38 4.20
C GLY A 426 13.83 -24.72 4.32
N PRO A 427 14.48 -25.75 4.91
CA PRO A 427 13.84 -27.04 5.19
C PRO A 427 12.52 -26.86 5.94
N ASN A 428 11.51 -27.64 5.57
CA ASN A 428 10.15 -27.58 6.16
C ASN A 428 9.47 -26.21 6.05
N GLY A 429 9.82 -25.40 5.05
CA GLY A 429 9.24 -24.07 4.86
C GLY A 429 9.78 -23.02 5.83
N SER A 430 10.91 -23.29 6.49
CA SER A 430 11.63 -22.32 7.32
C SER A 430 12.26 -21.20 6.48
N THR A 431 12.86 -20.22 7.14
CA THR A 431 13.62 -19.12 6.52
C THR A 431 15.11 -19.36 6.79
N LEU A 432 15.98 -19.20 5.79
CA LEU A 432 17.42 -19.34 5.96
C LEU A 432 18.07 -17.99 6.26
N PRO A 433 19.17 -17.93 7.03
CA PRO A 433 19.92 -16.68 7.19
C PRO A 433 20.53 -16.25 5.84
N GLY A 434 20.53 -14.94 5.55
CA GLY A 434 21.10 -14.39 4.33
C GLY A 434 20.71 -12.92 4.09
N PRO A 435 21.18 -12.31 2.98
CA PRO A 435 20.75 -10.97 2.58
C PRO A 435 19.24 -10.93 2.29
N CYS A 436 18.54 -9.91 2.82
CA CYS A 436 17.06 -9.80 2.73
C CYS A 436 16.53 -8.53 2.10
N ASP A 437 17.39 -7.55 1.93
CA ASP A 437 16.99 -6.27 1.36
C ASP A 437 16.46 -6.51 -0.06
N SER A 438 15.27 -6.00 -0.32
CA SER A 438 14.62 -5.95 -1.64
C SER A 438 14.16 -4.51 -1.86
N PRO A 439 14.29 -3.97 -3.08
CA PRO A 439 13.92 -2.59 -3.33
C PRO A 439 12.40 -2.43 -3.37
N ALA A 440 11.87 -1.43 -2.67
CA ALA A 440 10.55 -0.91 -3.01
C ALA A 440 10.62 -0.23 -4.38
N LEU A 441 9.67 -0.54 -5.24
CA LEU A 441 9.76 -0.25 -6.67
C LEU A 441 9.62 1.25 -6.95
N ILE A 442 8.55 1.87 -6.43
CA ILE A 442 8.29 3.30 -6.58
C ILE A 442 8.09 3.91 -5.20
N ARG A 443 8.78 5.01 -4.91
CA ARG A 443 8.68 5.74 -3.64
C ARG A 443 8.54 7.23 -3.88
N PHE A 444 7.50 7.84 -3.32
CA PHE A 444 7.42 9.27 -3.13
C PHE A 444 7.80 9.61 -1.70
N VAL A 445 8.72 10.56 -1.53
CA VAL A 445 9.26 10.95 -0.24
C VAL A 445 9.16 12.47 -0.11
N LEU A 446 8.53 12.95 0.96
CA LEU A 446 8.35 14.37 1.24
C LEU A 446 7.79 15.16 0.05
N SER A 447 6.83 14.58 -0.66
CA SER A 447 6.26 15.14 -1.90
C SER A 447 4.75 15.40 -1.73
N ASN A 448 4.29 16.55 -2.21
CA ASN A 448 2.90 16.97 -2.08
C ASN A 448 2.23 17.11 -3.44
N ASP A 449 0.90 17.04 -3.49
CA ASP A 449 0.12 17.19 -4.73
C ASP A 449 0.54 16.16 -5.80
N VAL A 450 0.73 14.91 -5.37
CA VAL A 450 1.19 13.81 -6.23
C VAL A 450 0.00 13.10 -6.84
N THR A 451 0.05 12.85 -8.15
CA THR A 451 -0.92 11.99 -8.85
C THR A 451 -0.22 10.79 -9.46
N VAL A 452 -0.73 9.58 -9.23
CA VAL A 452 -0.33 8.35 -9.93
C VAL A 452 -1.55 7.79 -10.65
N ARG A 453 -1.50 7.65 -11.99
CA ARG A 453 -2.70 7.21 -12.73
C ARG A 453 -2.46 6.34 -13.96
N GLY A 454 -3.34 5.36 -14.17
CA GLY A 454 -3.46 4.58 -15.41
C GLY A 454 -2.37 3.54 -15.70
N LEU A 455 -1.38 3.41 -14.81
CA LEU A 455 -0.21 2.57 -15.02
C LEU A 455 -0.46 1.10 -14.68
N ARG A 456 0.35 0.24 -15.32
CA ARG A 456 0.55 -1.15 -14.89
C ARG A 456 1.84 -1.22 -14.08
N ILE A 457 1.80 -1.81 -12.89
CA ILE A 457 2.99 -2.04 -12.06
C ILE A 457 3.06 -3.53 -11.74
N GLU A 458 4.12 -4.18 -12.21
CA GLU A 458 4.21 -5.64 -12.20
C GLU A 458 5.47 -6.12 -11.46
N ASN A 459 5.35 -7.26 -10.79
CA ASN A 459 6.44 -8.04 -10.22
C ASN A 459 7.43 -7.24 -9.36
N SER A 460 6.90 -6.39 -8.48
CA SER A 460 7.74 -5.61 -7.56
C SER A 460 8.56 -6.52 -6.63
N PRO A 461 9.87 -6.27 -6.44
CA PRO A 461 10.70 -7.02 -5.48
C PRO A 461 10.21 -6.93 -4.03
N GLN A 462 9.54 -5.83 -3.69
CA GLN A 462 8.88 -5.57 -2.41
C GLN A 462 7.62 -4.72 -2.67
N PHE A 463 7.42 -3.59 -1.98
CA PHE A 463 6.25 -2.73 -2.17
C PHE A 463 6.25 -2.09 -3.55
N HIS A 464 5.11 -2.14 -4.26
CA HIS A 464 4.96 -1.57 -5.59
C HIS A 464 5.00 -0.03 -5.54
N LEU A 465 4.22 0.59 -4.65
CA LEU A 465 4.12 2.04 -4.52
C LEU A 465 4.11 2.47 -3.04
N LYS A 466 5.10 3.27 -2.63
CA LYS A 466 5.14 3.90 -1.30
C LYS A 466 4.98 5.42 -1.36
N PHE A 467 4.28 5.96 -0.38
CA PHE A 467 4.29 7.38 -0.01
C PHE A 467 4.78 7.53 1.42
N ASP A 468 5.80 8.37 1.63
CA ASP A 468 6.42 8.61 2.93
C ASP A 468 6.54 10.12 3.17
N GLY A 469 5.83 10.64 4.17
CA GLY A 469 5.87 12.07 4.50
C GLY A 469 5.20 12.96 3.46
N CYS A 470 4.17 12.47 2.77
CA CYS A 470 3.51 13.15 1.64
C CYS A 470 2.19 13.84 2.05
N ALA A 471 1.64 14.70 1.21
CA ALA A 471 0.29 15.22 1.40
C ALA A 471 -0.46 15.41 0.07
N ARG A 472 -1.79 15.26 0.08
CA ARG A 472 -2.64 15.43 -1.12
C ARG A 472 -2.21 14.48 -2.23
N VAL A 473 -2.31 13.19 -1.95
CA VAL A 473 -1.94 12.11 -2.86
C VAL A 473 -3.19 11.57 -3.55
N LEU A 474 -3.15 11.44 -4.87
CA LEU A 474 -4.17 10.76 -5.67
C LEU A 474 -3.55 9.57 -6.41
N VAL A 475 -4.07 8.37 -6.15
CA VAL A 475 -3.82 7.16 -6.94
C VAL A 475 -5.13 6.78 -7.62
N ASP A 476 -5.16 6.70 -8.96
CA ASP A 476 -6.39 6.44 -9.71
C ASP A 476 -6.18 5.51 -10.91
N GLY A 477 -7.00 4.46 -11.01
CA GLY A 477 -6.98 3.57 -12.17
C GLY A 477 -5.71 2.74 -12.29
N LEU A 478 -5.11 2.34 -11.17
CA LEU A 478 -3.89 1.54 -11.15
C LEU A 478 -4.19 0.05 -11.39
N PHE A 479 -3.32 -0.64 -12.12
CA PHE A 479 -3.29 -2.11 -12.20
C PHE A 479 -1.98 -2.64 -11.62
N VAL A 480 -2.06 -3.36 -10.50
CA VAL A 480 -0.91 -4.00 -9.84
C VAL A 480 -1.01 -5.52 -9.97
N SER A 481 0.09 -6.18 -10.32
CA SER A 481 0.15 -7.64 -10.46
C SER A 481 1.50 -8.20 -10.03
N SER A 482 1.50 -9.10 -9.04
CA SER A 482 2.60 -9.98 -8.67
C SER A 482 2.04 -11.35 -8.29
N PRO A 483 2.82 -12.45 -8.31
CA PRO A 483 2.34 -13.78 -7.90
C PRO A 483 1.84 -13.83 -6.45
N ALA A 484 0.89 -14.72 -6.15
CA ALA A 484 0.28 -14.88 -4.81
C ALA A 484 1.27 -15.18 -3.68
N PHE A 485 2.38 -15.83 -4.01
CA PHE A 485 3.40 -16.23 -3.05
C PHE A 485 4.61 -15.28 -3.05
N SER A 486 4.53 -14.13 -3.73
CA SER A 486 5.58 -13.12 -3.72
C SER A 486 5.61 -12.40 -2.35
N PRO A 487 6.70 -12.52 -1.56
CA PRO A 487 6.74 -12.01 -0.20
C PRO A 487 6.82 -10.48 -0.15
N ASN A 488 6.02 -9.87 0.71
CA ASN A 488 6.06 -8.42 1.01
C ASN A 488 5.84 -7.53 -0.21
N THR A 489 5.00 -7.96 -1.15
CA THR A 489 4.70 -7.22 -2.37
C THR A 489 3.52 -6.28 -2.23
N ASP A 490 3.44 -5.50 -1.14
CA ASP A 490 2.34 -4.56 -0.89
C ASP A 490 2.02 -3.71 -2.13
N GLY A 491 0.74 -3.46 -2.37
CA GLY A 491 0.27 -2.69 -3.52
C GLY A 491 0.56 -1.19 -3.33
N VAL A 492 -0.26 -0.53 -2.51
CA VAL A 492 -0.05 0.86 -2.14
C VAL A 492 0.21 0.95 -0.64
N HIS A 493 1.35 1.51 -0.26
CA HIS A 493 1.71 1.76 1.13
C HIS A 493 1.79 3.25 1.41
N VAL A 494 1.16 3.71 2.48
CA VAL A 494 1.22 5.11 2.94
C VAL A 494 1.73 5.19 4.37
N GLU A 495 2.68 6.09 4.62
CA GLU A 495 3.26 6.33 5.93
C GLU A 495 3.53 7.83 6.09
N ASN A 496 3.27 8.39 7.28
CA ASN A 496 3.38 9.82 7.56
C ASN A 496 2.68 10.71 6.52
N THR A 497 1.55 10.26 5.96
CA THR A 497 0.94 10.87 4.78
C THR A 497 -0.50 11.30 5.04
N THR A 498 -0.87 12.50 4.59
CA THR A 498 -2.19 13.09 4.83
C THR A 498 -2.97 13.38 3.55
N ALA A 499 -4.31 13.33 3.61
CA ALA A 499 -5.19 13.57 2.46
C ALA A 499 -4.86 12.66 1.26
N VAL A 500 -5.10 11.37 1.44
CA VAL A 500 -4.82 10.32 0.44
C VAL A 500 -6.12 9.86 -0.21
N GLN A 501 -6.13 9.74 -1.53
CA GLN A 501 -7.21 9.11 -2.29
C GLN A 501 -6.64 7.95 -3.12
N ILE A 502 -7.18 6.74 -2.95
CA ILE A 502 -6.84 5.55 -3.75
C ILE A 502 -8.11 5.04 -4.40
N LEU A 503 -8.23 5.23 -5.71
CA LEU A 503 -9.49 5.10 -6.44
C LEU A 503 -9.36 4.11 -7.61
N ASN A 504 -10.46 3.44 -7.93
CA ASN A 504 -10.68 2.72 -9.20
C ASN A 504 -9.59 1.71 -9.59
N SER A 505 -8.92 1.12 -8.60
CA SER A 505 -7.71 0.34 -8.83
C SER A 505 -7.94 -1.16 -8.68
N ARG A 506 -7.07 -1.96 -9.29
CA ARG A 506 -7.06 -3.43 -9.13
C ARG A 506 -5.67 -3.88 -8.74
N ILE A 507 -5.57 -4.60 -7.62
CA ILE A 507 -4.30 -4.95 -7.00
C ILE A 507 -4.29 -6.45 -6.70
N TYR A 508 -3.38 -7.15 -7.36
CA TYR A 508 -3.11 -8.58 -7.20
C TYR A 508 -1.66 -8.76 -6.76
N ASN A 509 -1.43 -9.24 -5.54
CA ASN A 509 -0.08 -9.33 -4.96
C ASN A 509 0.02 -10.35 -3.81
N GLY A 510 1.21 -10.62 -3.30
CA GLY A 510 1.40 -11.60 -2.21
C GLY A 510 1.32 -11.03 -0.79
N ASP A 511 1.01 -9.74 -0.61
CA ASP A 511 0.90 -9.12 0.72
C ASP A 511 -0.27 -8.11 0.76
N ASP A 512 -0.20 -7.05 1.57
CA ASP A 512 -1.31 -6.09 1.72
C ASP A 512 -1.66 -5.41 0.38
N CYS A 513 -2.95 -5.38 0.04
CA CYS A 513 -3.46 -4.64 -1.11
C CYS A 513 -3.22 -3.14 -0.94
N VAL A 514 -3.61 -2.64 0.24
CA VAL A 514 -3.26 -1.30 0.73
C VAL A 514 -2.82 -1.42 2.18
N SER A 515 -1.66 -0.86 2.53
CA SER A 515 -1.16 -0.80 3.91
C SER A 515 -1.00 0.66 4.39
N ILE A 516 -1.56 0.95 5.56
CA ILE A 516 -1.58 2.29 6.17
C ILE A 516 -0.72 2.28 7.43
N GLY A 517 0.47 2.88 7.33
CA GLY A 517 1.43 3.04 8.43
C GLY A 517 1.08 4.18 9.39
N ALA A 518 1.99 4.43 10.33
CA ALA A 518 1.84 5.48 11.33
C ALA A 518 1.89 6.89 10.70
N GLY A 519 1.29 7.86 11.39
CA GLY A 519 1.31 9.28 10.99
C GLY A 519 0.37 9.63 9.84
N CYS A 520 -0.61 8.77 9.55
CA CYS A 520 -1.54 8.97 8.44
C CYS A 520 -2.88 9.56 8.90
N SER A 521 -3.44 10.49 8.11
CA SER A 521 -4.81 11.00 8.30
C SER A 521 -5.52 11.23 6.98
N ASP A 522 -6.85 11.21 7.01
CA ASP A 522 -7.70 11.52 5.85
C ASP A 522 -7.39 10.62 4.65
N VAL A 523 -7.49 9.30 4.87
CA VAL A 523 -7.22 8.28 3.86
C VAL A 523 -8.54 7.75 3.32
N HIS A 524 -8.82 8.01 2.04
CA HIS A 524 -10.02 7.55 1.34
C HIS A 524 -9.66 6.51 0.28
N ILE A 525 -10.22 5.30 0.40
CA ILE A 525 -10.01 4.19 -0.53
C ILE A 525 -11.37 3.83 -1.11
N GLU A 526 -11.54 3.91 -2.43
CA GLU A 526 -12.84 3.65 -3.05
C GLU A 526 -12.76 2.90 -4.37
N ASN A 527 -13.72 1.98 -4.57
CA ASN A 527 -13.87 1.22 -5.82
C ASN A 527 -12.59 0.43 -6.18
N ILE A 528 -12.06 -0.31 -5.20
CA ILE A 528 -10.85 -1.11 -5.35
C ILE A 528 -11.17 -2.60 -5.41
N THR A 529 -10.48 -3.33 -6.30
CA THR A 529 -10.45 -4.80 -6.27
C THR A 529 -9.11 -5.27 -5.75
N CYS A 530 -9.12 -6.01 -4.65
CA CYS A 530 -7.98 -6.65 -4.04
C CYS A 530 -8.09 -8.17 -4.21
N GLY A 531 -6.98 -8.84 -4.43
CA GLY A 531 -6.92 -10.29 -4.35
C GLY A 531 -5.86 -10.81 -5.27
N HIS A 532 -5.21 -11.93 -5.03
CA HIS A 532 -4.93 -12.53 -3.72
C HIS A 532 -4.15 -11.55 -2.80
N GLY A 533 -3.61 -12.03 -1.67
CA GLY A 533 -2.76 -11.24 -0.76
C GLY A 533 -3.34 -11.14 0.65
N HIS A 534 -3.03 -10.06 1.37
CA HIS A 534 -3.36 -9.88 2.80
C HIS A 534 -4.48 -8.87 3.08
N GLY A 535 -5.16 -8.36 2.06
CA GLY A 535 -6.32 -7.46 2.21
C GLY A 535 -5.94 -5.99 2.42
N ILE A 536 -6.84 -5.21 3.01
CA ILE A 536 -6.62 -3.79 3.33
C ILE A 536 -6.28 -3.69 4.82
N SER A 537 -5.10 -3.19 5.12
CA SER A 537 -4.53 -3.22 6.47
C SER A 537 -4.17 -1.83 7.00
N ILE A 538 -4.60 -1.53 8.23
CA ILE A 538 -4.04 -0.46 9.05
C ILE A 538 -2.96 -1.07 9.95
N GLY A 539 -1.72 -0.62 9.78
CA GLY A 539 -0.54 -1.07 10.52
C GLY A 539 0.45 -1.90 9.71
N SER A 540 1.44 -2.52 10.35
CA SER A 540 1.55 -2.69 11.82
C SER A 540 1.93 -1.41 12.54
N LEU A 541 1.23 -1.07 13.63
CA LEU A 541 1.41 0.19 14.36
C LEU A 541 2.08 -0.01 15.73
N GLY A 542 2.99 0.89 16.11
CA GLY A 542 3.58 0.93 17.45
C GLY A 542 4.74 -0.04 17.68
N VAL A 543 5.45 -0.44 16.61
CA VAL A 543 6.62 -1.32 16.69
C VAL A 543 7.64 -0.81 17.70
N HIS A 544 8.28 -1.70 18.46
CA HIS A 544 9.27 -1.33 19.49
C HIS A 544 8.74 -0.32 20.52
N ASN A 545 7.48 -0.48 20.93
CA ASN A 545 6.81 0.37 21.92
C ASN A 545 6.76 1.85 21.49
N THR A 546 6.75 2.11 20.19
CA THR A 546 6.66 3.46 19.64
C THR A 546 5.23 3.98 19.64
N ARG A 547 5.09 5.30 19.53
CA ARG A 547 3.80 5.94 19.30
C ARG A 547 3.42 5.87 17.83
N ALA A 548 2.20 5.46 17.54
CA ALA A 548 1.65 5.42 16.19
C ALA A 548 0.22 5.97 16.17
N CYS A 549 -0.06 6.79 15.16
CA CYS A 549 -1.30 7.53 15.01
C CYS A 549 -1.87 7.38 13.62
N VAL A 550 -3.14 6.95 13.53
CA VAL A 550 -3.91 6.89 12.29
C VAL A 550 -5.31 7.40 12.57
N SER A 551 -5.83 8.29 11.72
CA SER A 551 -7.17 8.83 11.91
C SER A 551 -7.90 9.07 10.60
N ASN A 552 -9.23 9.07 10.65
CA ASN A 552 -10.10 9.38 9.52
C ASN A 552 -9.76 8.55 8.26
N VAL A 553 -10.02 7.24 8.37
CA VAL A 553 -9.81 6.28 7.27
C VAL A 553 -11.17 5.81 6.77
N THR A 554 -11.43 5.95 5.49
CA THR A 554 -12.65 5.45 4.85
C THR A 554 -12.27 4.47 3.75
N VAL A 555 -12.87 3.28 3.78
CA VAL A 555 -12.82 2.30 2.69
C VAL A 555 -14.24 2.08 2.20
N ARG A 556 -14.49 2.33 0.93
CA ARG A 556 -15.82 2.25 0.33
C ARG A 556 -15.82 1.38 -0.93
N ASN A 557 -16.85 0.55 -1.11
CA ASN A 557 -17.08 -0.19 -2.35
C ASN A 557 -15.86 -1.05 -2.76
N ALA A 558 -15.26 -1.76 -1.81
CA ALA A 558 -14.11 -2.64 -2.08
C ALA A 558 -14.56 -4.08 -2.37
N ARG A 559 -13.84 -4.77 -3.26
CA ARG A 559 -13.99 -6.21 -3.48
C ARG A 559 -12.68 -6.91 -3.12
N ILE A 560 -12.72 -7.86 -2.19
CA ILE A 560 -11.54 -8.60 -1.72
C ILE A 560 -11.74 -10.09 -2.00
N VAL A 561 -10.84 -10.68 -2.78
CA VAL A 561 -11.00 -12.03 -3.33
C VAL A 561 -9.78 -12.88 -2.99
N ASP A 562 -9.98 -14.15 -2.63
CA ASP A 562 -8.92 -15.15 -2.46
C ASP A 562 -7.72 -14.65 -1.62
N SER A 563 -8.03 -13.95 -0.53
CA SER A 563 -7.05 -13.26 0.32
C SER A 563 -7.01 -13.83 1.74
N ASP A 564 -5.88 -13.68 2.42
CA ASP A 564 -5.73 -14.09 3.81
C ASP A 564 -6.57 -13.25 4.76
N ASN A 565 -6.69 -11.95 4.49
CA ASN A 565 -7.55 -11.07 5.28
C ASN A 565 -8.40 -10.19 4.38
N GLY A 566 -9.53 -9.72 4.93
CA GLY A 566 -10.35 -8.68 4.33
C GLY A 566 -9.90 -7.32 4.84
N LEU A 567 -10.47 -6.91 5.97
CA LEU A 567 -10.27 -5.63 6.61
C LEU A 567 -9.51 -5.86 7.92
N ARG A 568 -8.29 -5.32 8.03
CA ARG A 568 -7.37 -5.65 9.13
C ARG A 568 -6.84 -4.40 9.83
N ILE A 569 -6.82 -4.42 11.16
CA ILE A 569 -6.07 -3.49 12.00
C ILE A 569 -5.06 -4.31 12.80
N LYS A 570 -3.77 -4.01 12.67
CA LYS A 570 -2.67 -4.73 13.34
C LYS A 570 -1.80 -3.75 14.14
N THR A 571 -1.67 -3.97 15.44
CA THR A 571 -0.85 -3.14 16.33
C THR A 571 0.08 -4.01 17.17
N TRP A 572 1.31 -3.55 17.36
CA TRP A 572 2.30 -4.25 18.18
C TRP A 572 1.92 -4.19 19.65
N GLN A 573 2.17 -5.29 20.36
CA GLN A 573 2.16 -5.30 21.82
C GLN A 573 3.17 -4.26 22.34
N GLY A 574 2.77 -3.50 23.36
CA GLY A 574 3.60 -2.45 23.97
C GLY A 574 3.57 -1.10 23.24
N GLY A 575 2.93 -1.02 22.07
CA GLY A 575 2.76 0.24 21.32
C GLY A 575 1.90 1.26 22.06
N ALA A 576 1.92 2.52 21.59
CA ALA A 576 1.10 3.61 22.13
C ALA A 576 0.53 4.49 21.01
N GLY A 577 -0.41 5.39 21.34
CA GLY A 577 -1.08 6.27 20.37
C GLY A 577 -2.48 5.76 20.04
N ALA A 578 -3.03 6.11 18.87
CA ALA A 578 -4.41 5.81 18.54
C ALA A 578 -4.67 5.53 17.04
N VAL A 579 -5.60 4.62 16.79
CA VAL A 579 -6.35 4.46 15.54
C VAL A 579 -7.78 4.92 15.82
N SER A 580 -8.25 5.92 15.07
CA SER A 580 -9.60 6.46 15.30
C SER A 580 -10.35 6.87 14.04
N ALA A 581 -11.68 6.91 14.13
CA ALA A 581 -12.57 7.31 13.04
C ALA A 581 -12.29 6.51 11.76
N VAL A 582 -12.48 5.18 11.84
CA VAL A 582 -12.32 4.27 10.71
C VAL A 582 -13.69 3.79 10.25
N GLU A 583 -13.97 3.90 8.96
CA GLU A 583 -15.20 3.39 8.35
C GLU A 583 -14.88 2.46 7.17
N PHE A 584 -15.37 1.23 7.26
CA PHE A 584 -15.40 0.29 6.16
C PHE A 584 -16.86 0.12 5.72
N THR A 585 -17.17 0.43 4.46
CA THR A 585 -18.55 0.42 3.94
C THR A 585 -18.68 -0.20 2.56
N GLY A 586 -19.69 -1.07 2.36
CA GLY A 586 -19.99 -1.67 1.07
C GLY A 586 -18.88 -2.61 0.55
N VAL A 587 -18.30 -3.43 1.44
CA VAL A 587 -17.20 -4.34 1.09
C VAL A 587 -17.74 -5.72 0.74
N ARG A 588 -17.28 -6.27 -0.39
CA ARG A 588 -17.60 -7.64 -0.83
C ARG A 588 -16.37 -8.53 -0.68
N VAL A 589 -16.47 -9.56 0.17
CA VAL A 589 -15.42 -10.56 0.35
C VAL A 589 -15.78 -11.86 -0.37
N GLN A 590 -14.81 -12.53 -0.97
CA GLN A 590 -15.01 -13.79 -1.67
C GLN A 590 -13.86 -14.73 -1.35
N ASN A 591 -14.17 -15.86 -0.70
CA ASN A 591 -13.19 -16.87 -0.29
C ASN A 591 -12.00 -16.29 0.51
N VAL A 592 -12.30 -15.32 1.39
CA VAL A 592 -11.29 -14.67 2.26
C VAL A 592 -11.14 -15.45 3.56
N ARG A 593 -9.93 -15.67 4.08
CA ARG A 593 -9.76 -16.46 5.32
C ARG A 593 -10.26 -15.70 6.55
N ASN A 594 -9.70 -14.52 6.83
CA ASN A 594 -10.08 -13.66 7.95
C ASN A 594 -10.73 -12.37 7.46
N CYS A 595 -12.05 -12.32 7.34
CA CYS A 595 -12.75 -11.18 6.72
C CYS A 595 -12.61 -9.87 7.52
N ILE A 596 -12.73 -9.92 8.84
CA ILE A 596 -12.60 -8.75 9.73
C ILE A 596 -11.63 -9.10 10.85
N VAL A 597 -10.55 -8.33 10.98
CA VAL A 597 -9.49 -8.57 11.96
C VAL A 597 -9.12 -7.29 12.70
N ILE A 598 -9.11 -7.35 14.03
CA ILE A 598 -8.31 -6.46 14.88
C ILE A 598 -7.36 -7.34 15.67
N ASP A 599 -6.07 -7.08 15.57
CA ASP A 599 -5.02 -7.81 16.27
C ASP A 599 -4.07 -6.83 16.97
N GLN A 600 -4.26 -6.65 18.29
CA GLN A 600 -3.36 -5.89 19.14
C GLN A 600 -2.27 -6.75 19.80
N TYR A 601 -2.17 -8.03 19.43
CA TYR A 601 -1.16 -8.98 19.92
C TYR A 601 -0.04 -9.20 18.90
N TYR A 602 0.09 -8.32 17.90
CA TYR A 602 1.07 -8.48 16.82
C TYR A 602 2.50 -8.44 17.35
N CYS A 603 3.34 -9.39 16.91
CA CYS A 603 4.75 -9.46 17.28
C CYS A 603 5.59 -10.33 16.31
N LEU A 604 6.93 -10.30 16.43
CA LEU A 604 7.81 -11.20 15.66
C LEU A 604 7.96 -12.54 16.38
N GLY A 605 7.38 -13.59 15.80
CA GLY A 605 7.56 -14.99 16.24
C GLY A 605 6.48 -15.49 17.21
N SER A 606 6.61 -16.75 17.62
CA SER A 606 5.74 -17.36 18.62
C SER A 606 6.31 -17.13 20.03
N GLY A 607 5.46 -16.75 20.99
CA GLY A 607 5.84 -16.65 22.40
C GLY A 607 6.13 -15.24 22.93
N CYS A 608 5.61 -14.20 22.30
CA CYS A 608 5.69 -12.84 22.83
C CYS A 608 4.88 -12.74 24.13
N ALA A 609 5.50 -12.19 25.16
CA ALA A 609 4.81 -11.92 26.42
C ALA A 609 3.78 -10.79 26.22
N ASN A 610 2.58 -10.97 26.77
CA ASN A 610 1.58 -9.91 26.79
C ASN A 610 2.14 -8.67 27.50
N GLN A 611 2.11 -7.54 26.79
CA GLN A 611 2.51 -6.24 27.33
C GLN A 611 1.29 -5.44 27.76
N THR A 612 1.49 -4.54 28.72
CA THR A 612 0.42 -3.76 29.38
C THR A 612 0.08 -2.44 28.68
N SER A 613 0.60 -2.21 27.46
CA SER A 613 0.24 -1.06 26.62
C SER A 613 -0.03 -1.53 25.20
N ALA A 614 -0.90 -0.80 24.49
CA ALA A 614 -1.19 -1.01 23.09
C ALA A 614 -1.64 0.30 22.46
N VAL A 615 -1.57 0.39 21.13
CA VAL A 615 -2.18 1.49 20.37
C VAL A 615 -3.69 1.41 20.56
N ARG A 616 -4.33 2.47 21.07
CA ARG A 616 -5.79 2.52 21.26
C ARG A 616 -6.50 2.36 19.91
N VAL A 617 -7.56 1.56 19.86
CA VAL A 617 -8.43 1.45 18.68
C VAL A 617 -9.83 1.89 19.09
N ASP A 618 -10.32 2.99 18.52
CA ASP A 618 -11.59 3.60 18.93
C ASP A 618 -12.39 4.13 17.74
N GLY A 619 -13.69 3.80 17.68
CA GLY A 619 -14.56 4.29 16.60
C GLY A 619 -14.27 3.64 15.26
N VAL A 620 -14.49 2.32 15.16
CA VAL A 620 -14.34 1.53 13.93
C VAL A 620 -15.71 1.03 13.48
N ALA A 621 -16.19 1.49 12.33
CA ALA A 621 -17.46 1.08 11.76
C ALA A 621 -17.28 0.09 10.61
N TYR A 622 -18.01 -1.02 10.68
CA TYR A 622 -18.14 -2.03 9.62
C TYR A 622 -19.58 -2.03 9.12
N ARG A 623 -19.81 -1.52 7.89
CA ARG A 623 -21.13 -1.32 7.29
C ARG A 623 -21.27 -2.05 5.96
N ASP A 624 -22.33 -2.82 5.76
CA ASP A 624 -22.57 -3.59 4.52
C ASP A 624 -21.37 -4.45 4.06
N ILE A 625 -20.81 -5.23 5.00
CA ILE A 625 -19.71 -6.16 4.71
C ILE A 625 -20.30 -7.52 4.40
N ARG A 626 -20.23 -7.97 3.14
CA ARG A 626 -20.88 -9.24 2.75
C ARG A 626 -20.03 -10.15 1.89
N GLY A 627 -20.35 -11.43 1.90
CA GLY A 627 -19.88 -12.39 0.91
C GLY A 627 -19.44 -13.69 1.56
N THR A 628 -18.33 -14.28 1.09
CA THR A 628 -17.89 -15.60 1.56
C THR A 628 -16.50 -15.62 2.19
N TYR A 629 -16.36 -16.43 3.24
CA TYR A 629 -15.10 -16.70 3.91
C TYR A 629 -14.64 -18.14 3.72
N ASN A 630 -13.34 -18.40 3.82
CA ASN A 630 -12.79 -19.75 3.73
C ASN A 630 -12.82 -20.43 5.10
N PRO A 631 -13.68 -21.44 5.33
CA PRO A 631 -13.83 -22.05 6.66
C PRO A 631 -12.58 -22.81 7.12
N ARG A 632 -11.64 -23.16 6.22
CA ARG A 632 -10.35 -23.76 6.60
C ARG A 632 -9.43 -22.76 7.32
N GLY A 633 -9.69 -21.47 7.17
CA GLY A 633 -8.95 -20.40 7.85
C GLY A 633 -9.40 -20.14 9.29
N GLY A 634 -10.49 -20.76 9.73
CA GLY A 634 -11.09 -20.52 11.04
C GLY A 634 -12.25 -19.52 10.99
N ALA A 635 -12.39 -18.73 12.06
CA ALA A 635 -13.49 -17.80 12.21
C ALA A 635 -13.33 -16.59 11.26
N PRO A 636 -14.42 -16.13 10.61
CA PRO A 636 -14.33 -15.00 9.67
C PRO A 636 -14.08 -13.65 10.35
N ILE A 637 -14.38 -13.53 11.65
CA ILE A 637 -14.28 -12.31 12.43
C ILE A 637 -13.43 -12.60 13.67
N ARG A 638 -12.36 -11.82 13.86
CA ARG A 638 -11.46 -11.92 15.01
C ARG A 638 -11.10 -10.53 15.54
N LEU A 639 -11.61 -10.19 16.72
CA LEU A 639 -11.36 -8.94 17.41
C LEU A 639 -10.53 -9.22 18.67
N ALA A 640 -9.22 -9.28 18.53
CA ALA A 640 -8.28 -9.58 19.62
C ALA A 640 -7.63 -8.28 20.14
N CYS A 641 -8.25 -7.67 21.14
CA CYS A 641 -7.81 -6.41 21.72
C CYS A 641 -7.00 -6.63 23.02
N SER A 642 -6.05 -5.77 23.33
CA SER A 642 -5.13 -5.91 24.46
C SER A 642 -5.87 -6.01 25.79
N ASP A 643 -5.39 -6.83 26.72
CA ASP A 643 -5.91 -6.94 28.10
C ASP A 643 -5.94 -5.58 28.83
N ALA A 644 -4.97 -4.71 28.54
CA ALA A 644 -4.81 -3.41 29.20
C ALA A 644 -5.48 -2.25 28.46
N VAL A 645 -5.65 -2.37 27.14
CA VAL A 645 -6.21 -1.30 26.29
C VAL A 645 -7.27 -1.91 25.38
N ALA A 646 -8.52 -1.82 25.81
CA ALA A 646 -9.67 -2.34 25.06
C ALA A 646 -9.84 -1.62 23.71
N CYS A 647 -10.40 -2.31 22.73
CA CYS A 647 -10.97 -1.63 21.56
C CYS A 647 -12.38 -1.16 21.90
N THR A 648 -12.70 0.09 21.56
CA THR A 648 -14.00 0.70 21.87
C THR A 648 -14.67 1.29 20.62
N GLY A 649 -15.97 1.56 20.71
CA GLY A 649 -16.68 2.20 19.61
C GLY A 649 -16.71 1.38 18.33
N ILE A 650 -16.64 0.05 18.42
CA ILE A 650 -16.82 -0.83 17.27
C ILE A 650 -18.31 -0.83 16.91
N ALA A 651 -18.65 -0.53 15.66
CA ALA A 651 -20.03 -0.58 15.17
C ALA A 651 -20.13 -1.58 14.03
N MET A 652 -21.10 -2.51 14.10
CA MET A 652 -21.35 -3.50 13.05
C MET A 652 -22.78 -3.37 12.53
N SER A 653 -22.93 -3.21 11.22
CA SER A 653 -24.23 -2.99 10.56
C SER A 653 -24.24 -3.64 9.17
N GLY A 654 -25.19 -4.51 8.89
CA GLY A 654 -25.29 -5.25 7.62
C GLY A 654 -24.10 -6.17 7.32
N VAL A 655 -23.54 -6.85 8.33
CA VAL A 655 -22.44 -7.80 8.16
C VAL A 655 -22.98 -9.21 7.91
N GLU A 656 -22.70 -9.78 6.74
CA GLU A 656 -23.19 -11.12 6.31
C GLU A 656 -22.09 -11.92 5.59
N LEU A 657 -21.45 -12.83 6.32
CA LEU A 657 -20.30 -13.62 5.93
C LEU A 657 -20.67 -15.11 5.98
N LEU A 658 -20.72 -15.73 4.81
CA LEU A 658 -21.12 -17.14 4.65
C LEU A 658 -19.90 -18.02 4.36
N PRO A 659 -19.85 -19.26 4.84
CA PRO A 659 -18.76 -20.17 4.49
C PRO A 659 -18.77 -20.45 2.98
N ALA A 660 -17.61 -20.32 2.34
CA ALA A 660 -17.39 -20.76 0.98
C ALA A 660 -17.59 -22.28 0.88
N GLY A 661 -18.38 -22.74 -0.08
CA GLY A 661 -18.75 -24.16 -0.23
C GLY A 661 -20.07 -24.57 0.43
N GLY A 662 -20.80 -23.64 1.06
CA GLY A 662 -22.17 -23.86 1.54
C GLY A 662 -22.30 -24.12 3.05
N ARG A 663 -23.54 -24.01 3.56
CA ARG A 663 -23.90 -24.03 5.00
C ARG A 663 -23.83 -25.41 5.68
N GLY A 664 -23.13 -26.38 5.09
CA GLY A 664 -23.16 -27.80 5.50
C GLY A 664 -22.12 -28.25 6.52
N ALA A 665 -21.30 -27.36 7.06
CA ALA A 665 -20.25 -27.74 8.02
C ALA A 665 -20.77 -27.62 9.46
N ALA A 666 -21.08 -28.74 10.09
CA ALA A 666 -21.06 -28.81 11.55
C ALA A 666 -19.62 -28.49 12.02
N GLY A 667 -19.46 -27.63 13.04
CA GLY A 667 -18.14 -27.25 13.55
C GLY A 667 -17.47 -26.06 12.86
N LEU A 668 -18.24 -25.12 12.29
CA LEU A 668 -17.68 -23.81 11.90
C LEU A 668 -17.14 -23.07 13.12
N ALA A 669 -16.00 -22.40 12.95
CA ALA A 669 -15.41 -21.59 14.00
C ALA A 669 -16.26 -20.33 14.21
N GLU A 670 -16.68 -20.12 15.46
CA GLU A 670 -17.43 -18.95 15.89
C GLU A 670 -16.56 -17.68 15.89
N PRO A 671 -17.14 -16.49 15.65
CA PRO A 671 -16.45 -15.22 15.84
C PRO A 671 -15.74 -15.12 17.19
N PHE A 672 -14.54 -14.54 17.18
CA PHE A 672 -13.74 -14.34 18.37
C PHE A 672 -13.69 -12.86 18.76
N CYS A 673 -13.94 -12.56 20.03
CA CYS A 673 -13.77 -11.24 20.59
C CYS A 673 -13.06 -11.34 21.93
N TRP A 674 -12.11 -10.45 22.16
CA TRP A 674 -11.43 -10.29 23.43
C TRP A 674 -11.19 -8.81 23.69
N ASN A 675 -11.61 -8.34 24.87
CA ASN A 675 -11.57 -6.94 25.29
C ASN A 675 -12.06 -5.93 24.23
N ALA A 676 -13.14 -6.30 23.51
CA ALA A 676 -13.69 -5.53 22.39
C ALA A 676 -15.11 -5.09 22.72
N TYR A 677 -15.36 -3.78 22.63
CA TYR A 677 -16.62 -3.15 22.99
C TYR A 677 -17.22 -2.37 21.83
N GLY A 678 -18.53 -2.49 21.68
CA GLY A 678 -19.23 -1.95 20.53
C GLY A 678 -20.71 -2.25 20.53
N VAL A 679 -21.32 -2.03 19.37
CA VAL A 679 -22.73 -2.27 19.12
C VAL A 679 -22.93 -3.02 17.80
N MET A 680 -23.81 -4.01 17.82
CA MET A 680 -24.37 -4.60 16.60
C MET A 680 -25.67 -3.88 16.29
N GLU A 681 -25.63 -2.93 15.35
CA GLU A 681 -26.79 -2.14 14.94
C GLU A 681 -27.84 -3.00 14.20
N THR A 682 -27.38 -4.07 13.55
CA THR A 682 -28.22 -5.10 12.93
C THR A 682 -27.66 -6.48 13.27
N LEU A 683 -28.49 -7.52 13.17
CA LEU A 683 -28.01 -8.90 13.29
C LEU A 683 -26.90 -9.17 12.26
N THR A 684 -25.82 -9.81 12.71
CA THR A 684 -24.71 -10.24 11.86
C THR A 684 -24.84 -11.73 11.54
N GLU A 685 -24.33 -12.15 10.39
CA GLU A 685 -24.12 -13.57 10.06
C GLU A 685 -22.63 -13.80 9.80
N PRO A 686 -21.92 -14.67 10.54
CA PRO A 686 -22.36 -15.28 11.80
C PRO A 686 -22.63 -14.23 12.90
N PRO A 687 -23.45 -14.55 13.92
CA PRO A 687 -23.68 -13.67 15.06
C PRO A 687 -22.40 -13.40 15.86
N VAL A 688 -22.10 -12.15 16.19
CA VAL A 688 -20.92 -11.76 16.99
C VAL A 688 -21.32 -11.51 18.45
N TYR A 689 -21.86 -12.53 19.12
CA TYR A 689 -22.32 -12.41 20.52
C TYR A 689 -21.21 -12.10 21.54
N CYS A 690 -19.95 -12.27 21.15
CA CYS A 690 -18.80 -11.96 21.98
C CYS A 690 -18.47 -10.45 22.05
N LEU A 691 -19.05 -9.61 21.18
CA LEU A 691 -18.84 -8.17 21.21
C LEU A 691 -19.61 -7.58 22.40
N GLN A 692 -18.90 -6.93 23.32
CA GLN A 692 -19.49 -6.43 24.56
C GLN A 692 -20.12 -5.05 24.35
N GLU A 693 -21.29 -4.82 24.93
CA GLU A 693 -21.90 -3.49 24.92
C GLU A 693 -21.24 -2.57 25.97
N GLY A 694 -21.32 -1.26 25.75
CA GLY A 694 -20.87 -0.25 26.72
C GLY A 694 -19.38 0.08 26.62
N ARG A 695 -18.72 0.23 27.78
CA ARG A 695 -17.31 0.57 27.94
C ARG A 695 -16.68 -0.34 29.00
N PRO A 696 -15.37 -0.60 28.94
CA PRO A 696 -14.69 -1.41 29.97
C PRO A 696 -14.78 -0.75 31.36
N ASP A 697 -14.96 -1.58 32.39
CA ASP A 697 -15.12 -1.14 33.79
C ASP A 697 -13.85 -0.49 34.37
N SER A 698 -12.67 -0.87 33.89
CA SER A 698 -11.38 -0.32 34.31
C SER A 698 -10.85 0.67 33.27
N LEU A 699 -11.31 1.91 33.32
CA LEU A 699 -10.69 3.00 32.56
C LEU A 699 -9.33 3.34 33.17
N GLN A 700 -8.29 2.59 32.79
CA GLN A 700 -7.02 3.25 32.52
C GLN A 700 -7.16 3.97 31.18
N ASP A 701 -7.91 5.08 31.23
CA ASP A 701 -7.77 6.21 30.31
C ASP A 701 -6.37 6.80 30.52
N GLN A 702 -5.32 6.05 30.18
CA GLN A 702 -4.03 6.67 29.96
C GLN A 702 -4.17 7.42 28.65
N LEU A 703 -4.47 8.72 28.77
CA LEU A 703 -4.40 9.78 27.77
C LEU A 703 -3.17 9.60 26.87
N THR A 704 -3.27 8.70 25.91
CA THR A 704 -2.31 8.48 24.84
C THR A 704 -2.97 9.00 23.59
N THR A 705 -3.18 10.33 23.58
CA THR A 705 -3.63 11.03 22.40
C THR A 705 -2.50 11.02 21.36
N CYS A 706 -2.93 11.03 20.11
CA CYS A 706 -2.19 11.67 19.04
C CYS A 706 -2.16 13.19 19.33
#